data_AF-A0A535A058-F1
#
_entry.id   AF-A0A535A058-F1
#
_cell.length_a   1.000
_cell.length_b   1.000
_cell.length_c   1.000
_cell.angle_alpha   90.00
_cell.angle_beta   90.00
_cell.angle_gamma   90.00
#
_symmetry.space_group_name_H-M   'P 1'
#
loop_
_entity.id
_entity.type
_entity.pdbx_description
1 polymer ?
#
loop_
_entity_poly.entity_id
_entity_poly.type
_entity_poly.pdbx_seq_one_letter_code
_entity_poly.pdbx_strand_id
1 'polypeptide(L)'
;MRVPLAWLRDYVDVELSPAELREELTVRGMEVTAVEVSGAEWSDVVVGRLLEVRRHPDADTLWVTKVLTEEGGEPFEIVCGAQNIAPGQLVPVALPGATLPGDRQITRTKIRGVVSNGMLCSPRELDLGGDANGIQILGTGREYPLGTDLRTIYGDVVLDVDVKPNRGDALSMVGLAREVAAFTGAVLRKPSVSLTETDEKTSAHVSVTIEDQQLCPRFTARWFSNVSNGPSPDWMQRRLVAAGMRQVTAVEVSGAEWSDVVVGRLLEVRRHPDADTLWVTKVLTEEGGEPFEIVCGAQNIAPGQLVPVALPGATLPGDRQITRTKIRGVVSNGMLCSPRELDLGGDANGIQILGTGREYPLGTDLRTIYGDVVLDVDVKPNRGDALSMVGLAREVAAFTGAVLRKPSVSLTETDEKTNAHVSVTIEDQQLCPRFTARWFSNVSKRRLVAAGMRPVSAVVDVTNYVMHELGQPMHAYDADTVPDGRIVVRRARSAEALETIDHERRTLDEGMLVIADETRAIGLAGIMGGAETEVTANTTRVILESAVFHGPTIRNAARKLGLRSEASMRHEKGISWDVPRYAADRAAQLIAEISGAWVARGIVDNDPEPKARRVVRGDVARTERLLGIPLDVGRIGELLRPLEFEVAEADESGTWEVAVPPHRLDVVEAVDVAEEIARAHGYALIPGRLPRAALPPYRADPSELRHRVRRIMAGLGLSEVVTHALIAPEDLSRTGYDPEDPGIVRVANPLSEAHV
;
A
#
# COMPACT_ATOMS: atom_id res chain seq x y z
N MET A 1 1.13 7.57 12.65
CA MET A 1 0.53 6.22 12.65
C MET A 1 -0.93 6.41 12.96
N ARG A 2 -1.82 5.93 12.09
CA ARG A 2 -3.25 6.09 12.29
C ARG A 2 -3.81 4.97 13.16
N VAL A 3 -4.60 5.35 14.17
CA VAL A 3 -5.05 4.49 15.26
C VAL A 3 -6.56 4.63 15.40
N PRO A 4 -7.33 3.73 14.76
CA PRO A 4 -8.78 3.68 14.92
C PRO A 4 -9.13 3.28 16.36
N LEU A 5 -9.88 4.13 17.06
CA LEU A 5 -10.16 3.98 18.49
C LEU A 5 -11.03 2.76 18.78
N ALA A 6 -11.97 2.41 17.88
CA ALA A 6 -12.75 1.20 18.00
C ALA A 6 -11.87 -0.06 17.95
N TRP A 7 -10.80 -0.06 17.14
CA TRP A 7 -9.85 -1.16 17.10
C TRP A 7 -8.93 -1.18 18.32
N LEU A 8 -8.45 -0.01 18.77
CA LEU A 8 -7.65 0.08 20.00
C LEU A 8 -8.39 -0.49 21.22
N ARG A 9 -9.71 -0.27 21.30
CA ARG A 9 -10.58 -0.76 22.38
C ARG A 9 -10.68 -2.27 22.49
N ASP A 10 -10.38 -3.01 21.42
CA ASP A 10 -10.30 -4.48 21.50
C ASP A 10 -9.21 -4.92 22.50
N TYR A 11 -8.12 -4.16 22.58
CA TYR A 11 -6.95 -4.51 23.36
C TYR A 11 -6.86 -3.80 24.72
N VAL A 12 -7.55 -2.67 24.90
CA VAL A 12 -7.56 -1.95 26.19
C VAL A 12 -8.86 -1.18 26.38
N ASP A 13 -9.39 -1.16 27.59
CA ASP A 13 -10.55 -0.33 27.89
C ASP A 13 -10.15 1.15 27.89
N VAL A 14 -10.84 1.94 27.07
CA VAL A 14 -10.63 3.37 26.95
C VAL A 14 -11.91 4.09 27.32
N GLU A 15 -11.97 4.52 28.59
CA GLU A 15 -13.06 5.33 29.14
C GLU A 15 -12.86 6.84 28.90
N LEU A 16 -11.62 7.26 28.63
CA LEU A 16 -11.27 8.64 28.32
C LEU A 16 -11.95 9.13 27.03
N SER A 17 -12.34 10.40 27.00
CA SER A 17 -12.75 11.05 25.76
C SER A 17 -11.57 11.13 24.78
N PRO A 18 -11.81 11.25 23.46
CA PRO A 18 -10.73 11.41 22.49
C PRO A 18 -9.78 12.58 22.78
N ALA A 19 -10.31 13.68 23.33
CA ALA A 19 -9.52 14.86 23.68
C ALA A 19 -8.59 14.61 24.86
N GLU A 20 -9.08 13.93 25.91
CA GLU A 20 -8.28 13.54 27.08
C GLU A 20 -7.23 12.50 26.70
N LEU A 21 -7.62 11.48 25.92
CA LEU A 21 -6.69 10.45 25.45
C LEU A 21 -5.54 11.07 24.63
N ARG A 22 -5.85 12.03 23.76
CA ARG A 22 -4.86 12.80 22.98
C ARG A 22 -3.86 13.50 23.89
N GLU A 23 -4.33 14.16 24.95
CA GLU A 23 -3.49 14.88 25.91
C GLU A 23 -2.59 13.92 26.70
N GLU A 24 -3.17 12.85 27.26
CA GLU A 24 -2.44 11.86 28.07
C GLU A 24 -1.34 11.14 27.26
N LEU A 25 -1.63 10.78 26.00
CA LEU A 25 -0.65 10.19 25.08
C LEU A 25 0.48 11.19 24.77
N THR A 26 0.13 12.44 24.45
CA THR A 26 1.10 13.47 24.06
C THR A 26 2.07 13.79 25.20
N VAL A 27 1.57 13.96 26.43
CA VAL A 27 2.40 14.21 27.62
C VAL A 27 3.34 13.04 27.94
N ARG A 28 3.00 11.82 27.48
CA ARG A 28 3.81 10.60 27.65
C ARG A 28 4.70 10.28 26.45
N GLY A 29 4.90 11.23 25.54
CA GLY A 29 5.81 11.10 24.41
C GLY A 29 5.21 10.45 23.16
N MET A 30 3.89 10.20 23.15
CA MET A 30 3.13 9.75 21.99
C MET A 30 2.32 10.92 21.43
N GLU A 31 2.99 11.82 20.71
CA GLU A 31 2.38 13.03 20.18
C GLU A 31 1.25 12.71 19.20
N VAL A 32 0.03 13.13 19.53
CA VAL A 32 -1.12 12.97 18.63
C VAL A 32 -1.27 14.24 17.79
N THR A 33 -0.91 14.13 16.52
CA THR A 33 -0.86 15.23 15.56
C THR A 33 -2.23 15.61 14.99
N ALA A 34 -3.14 14.65 14.88
CA ALA A 34 -4.50 14.85 14.43
C ALA A 34 -5.49 13.88 15.08
N VAL A 35 -6.74 14.31 15.20
CA VAL A 35 -7.88 13.46 15.59
C VAL A 35 -8.93 13.63 14.51
N GLU A 36 -9.15 12.57 13.73
CA GLU A 36 -10.16 12.52 12.68
C GLU A 36 -11.37 11.74 13.18
N VAL A 37 -12.58 12.16 12.81
CA VAL A 37 -13.81 11.44 13.14
C VAL A 37 -14.44 10.98 11.84
N SER A 38 -14.30 9.69 11.53
CA SER A 38 -14.99 9.12 10.37
C SER A 38 -16.48 8.99 10.69
N GLY A 39 -17.31 9.25 9.69
CA GLY A 39 -18.76 9.20 9.86
C GLY A 39 -19.35 10.30 10.73
N ALA A 40 -18.65 11.43 10.93
CA ALA A 40 -19.26 12.63 11.49
C ALA A 40 -20.20 13.34 10.49
N GLU A 41 -20.03 13.07 9.19
CA GLU A 41 -20.69 13.78 8.09
C GLU A 41 -22.10 13.28 7.76
N TRP A 42 -22.55 12.20 8.41
CA TRP A 42 -23.89 11.65 8.23
C TRP A 42 -24.74 11.67 9.51
N SER A 43 -26.05 11.79 9.35
CA SER A 43 -27.04 11.66 10.43
C SER A 43 -28.23 10.84 9.93
N ASP A 44 -28.88 10.11 10.83
CA ASP A 44 -30.12 9.35 10.56
C ASP A 44 -30.01 8.33 9.40
N VAL A 45 -28.81 7.77 9.22
CA VAL A 45 -28.57 6.61 8.35
C VAL A 45 -28.56 5.36 9.22
N VAL A 46 -29.44 4.40 8.95
CA VAL A 46 -29.64 3.20 9.78
C VAL A 46 -29.54 1.92 8.98
N VAL A 47 -29.33 0.79 9.67
CA VAL A 47 -29.41 -0.54 9.06
C VAL A 47 -30.87 -0.87 8.74
N GLY A 48 -31.16 -1.16 7.48
CA GLY A 48 -32.44 -1.69 7.03
C GLY A 48 -32.31 -3.04 6.32
N ARG A 49 -33.40 -3.80 6.28
CA ARG A 49 -33.52 -5.05 5.53
C ARG A 49 -34.44 -4.86 4.34
N LEU A 50 -34.00 -5.30 3.17
CA LEU A 50 -34.85 -5.37 1.99
C LEU A 50 -35.79 -6.57 2.12
N LEU A 51 -37.09 -6.34 2.30
CA LEU A 51 -38.09 -7.40 2.36
C LEU A 51 -38.55 -7.82 0.96
N GLU A 52 -38.74 -6.83 0.09
CA GLU A 52 -39.25 -7.03 -1.26
C GLU A 52 -38.53 -6.08 -2.20
N VAL A 53 -38.24 -6.55 -3.41
CA VAL A 53 -37.67 -5.75 -4.49
C VAL A 53 -38.55 -5.98 -5.71
N ARG A 54 -39.29 -4.96 -6.12
CA ARG A 54 -40.16 -5.00 -7.30
C ARG A 54 -39.79 -3.87 -8.25
N ARG A 55 -40.15 -3.99 -9.52
CA ARG A 55 -39.86 -2.94 -10.50
C ARG A 55 -40.80 -1.77 -10.36
N HIS A 56 -40.27 -0.58 -10.62
CA HIS A 56 -41.04 0.63 -10.56
C HIS A 56 -42.09 0.65 -11.69
N PRO A 57 -43.38 0.92 -11.39
CA PRO A 57 -44.47 0.81 -12.37
C PRO A 57 -44.30 1.74 -13.58
N ASP A 58 -43.65 2.90 -13.37
CA ASP A 58 -43.47 3.93 -14.40
C ASP A 58 -41.98 4.24 -14.74
N ALA A 59 -41.04 3.32 -14.44
CA ALA A 59 -39.60 3.54 -14.72
C ALA A 59 -38.76 2.25 -14.88
N ASP A 60 -38.13 2.10 -16.05
CA ASP A 60 -37.38 0.87 -16.44
C ASP A 60 -36.00 0.72 -15.80
N THR A 61 -35.48 1.74 -15.13
CA THR A 61 -34.16 1.71 -14.48
C THR A 61 -34.24 1.78 -12.96
N LEU A 62 -35.45 1.84 -12.40
CA LEU A 62 -35.69 2.01 -10.99
C LEU A 62 -36.43 0.82 -10.40
N TRP A 63 -36.12 0.56 -9.14
CA TRP A 63 -36.73 -0.45 -8.30
C TRP A 63 -37.51 0.23 -7.19
N VAL A 64 -38.64 -0.36 -6.81
CA VAL A 64 -39.35 -0.03 -5.59
C VAL A 64 -39.02 -1.12 -4.60
N THR A 65 -38.24 -0.77 -3.58
CA THR A 65 -37.88 -1.69 -2.51
C THR A 65 -38.77 -1.44 -1.31
N LYS A 66 -39.19 -2.53 -0.67
CA LYS A 66 -39.89 -2.48 0.61
C LYS A 66 -38.87 -2.76 1.71
N VAL A 67 -38.64 -1.78 2.56
CA VAL A 67 -37.54 -1.75 3.52
C VAL A 67 -38.09 -1.77 4.94
N LEU A 68 -37.48 -2.57 5.80
CA LEU A 68 -37.78 -2.64 7.22
C LEU A 68 -36.57 -2.19 8.03
N THR A 69 -36.75 -1.19 8.90
CA THR A 69 -35.69 -0.63 9.75
C THR A 69 -35.89 -0.89 11.24
N GLU A 70 -36.97 -1.57 11.65
CA GLU A 70 -37.21 -1.95 13.04
C GLU A 70 -37.95 -3.28 13.09
N GLU A 71 -37.62 -4.17 14.04
CA GLU A 71 -38.34 -5.44 14.19
C GLU A 71 -39.78 -5.20 14.66
N GLY A 72 -40.75 -5.72 13.90
CA GLY A 72 -42.18 -5.48 14.16
C GLY A 72 -42.67 -4.08 13.73
N GLY A 73 -41.80 -3.24 13.17
CA GLY A 73 -42.16 -1.95 12.59
C GLY A 73 -42.90 -2.06 11.26
N GLU A 74 -43.49 -0.95 10.81
CA GLU A 74 -44.15 -0.89 9.51
C GLU A 74 -43.11 -0.70 8.38
N PRO A 75 -43.03 -1.62 7.41
CA PRO A 75 -42.13 -1.47 6.29
C PRO A 75 -42.61 -0.37 5.33
N PHE A 76 -41.68 0.37 4.74
CA PHE A 76 -41.95 1.48 3.84
C PHE A 76 -41.20 1.35 2.51
N GLU A 77 -41.64 2.10 1.51
CA GLU A 77 -41.08 2.04 0.15
C GLU A 77 -39.96 3.05 -0.05
N ILE A 78 -38.87 2.59 -0.69
CA ILE A 78 -37.76 3.41 -1.19
C ILE A 78 -37.56 3.09 -2.66
N VAL A 79 -37.35 4.11 -3.48
CA VAL A 79 -37.01 3.94 -4.90
C VAL A 79 -35.49 3.95 -5.04
N CYS A 80 -34.93 2.93 -5.68
CA CYS A 80 -33.47 2.76 -5.85
C CYS A 80 -33.11 2.42 -7.30
N GLY A 81 -31.97 2.93 -7.80
CA GLY A 81 -31.45 2.62 -9.13
C GLY A 81 -30.30 1.59 -9.14
N ALA A 82 -29.84 1.15 -7.97
CA ALA A 82 -28.71 0.23 -7.87
C ALA A 82 -29.08 -1.17 -8.39
N GLN A 83 -28.09 -1.84 -9.00
CA GLN A 83 -28.28 -3.13 -9.67
C GLN A 83 -27.96 -4.33 -8.78
N ASN A 84 -27.28 -4.11 -7.65
CA ASN A 84 -26.86 -5.14 -6.71
C ASN A 84 -27.86 -5.38 -5.56
N ILE A 85 -29.12 -4.94 -5.73
CA ILE A 85 -30.18 -5.06 -4.71
C ILE A 85 -30.90 -6.40 -4.80
N ALA A 86 -31.16 -7.03 -3.65
CA ALA A 86 -31.89 -8.29 -3.56
C ALA A 86 -32.66 -8.39 -2.23
N PRO A 87 -33.82 -9.08 -2.21
CA PRO A 87 -34.52 -9.39 -0.96
C PRO A 87 -33.60 -10.12 0.04
N GLY A 88 -33.77 -9.83 1.33
CA GLY A 88 -32.98 -10.37 2.43
C GLY A 88 -31.71 -9.59 2.76
N GLN A 89 -31.22 -8.71 1.87
CA GLN A 89 -30.00 -7.95 2.12
C GLN A 89 -30.18 -6.93 3.26
N LEU A 90 -29.14 -6.79 4.10
CA LEU A 90 -28.98 -5.67 5.02
C LEU A 90 -28.25 -4.54 4.29
N VAL A 91 -28.73 -3.31 4.40
CA VAL A 91 -28.25 -2.16 3.63
C VAL A 91 -28.33 -0.88 4.46
N PRO A 92 -27.48 0.14 4.22
CA PRO A 92 -27.64 1.44 4.83
C PRO A 92 -28.82 2.20 4.22
N VAL A 93 -29.69 2.70 5.09
CA VAL A 93 -30.91 3.44 4.73
C VAL A 93 -30.83 4.83 5.34
N ALA A 94 -30.71 5.84 4.50
CA ALA A 94 -30.86 7.23 4.92
C ALA A 94 -32.35 7.58 5.01
N LEU A 95 -32.82 7.85 6.23
CA LEU A 95 -34.21 8.18 6.51
C LEU A 95 -34.54 9.61 6.07
N PRO A 96 -35.83 9.99 5.89
CA PRO A 96 -36.19 11.39 5.69
C PRO A 96 -35.72 12.25 6.87
N GLY A 97 -34.97 13.32 6.59
CA GLY A 97 -34.28 14.14 7.57
C GLY A 97 -32.79 13.83 7.69
N ALA A 98 -32.32 12.69 7.17
CA ALA A 98 -30.91 12.32 7.17
C ALA A 98 -30.04 13.31 6.40
N THR A 99 -28.83 13.55 6.91
CA THR A 99 -27.79 14.31 6.23
C THR A 99 -26.70 13.36 5.76
N LEU A 100 -26.19 13.56 4.56
CA LEU A 100 -25.07 12.81 3.96
C LEU A 100 -23.89 13.76 3.69
N PRO A 101 -22.66 13.23 3.45
CA PRO A 101 -21.50 14.01 3.05
C PRO A 101 -21.81 15.09 2.00
N GLY A 102 -21.23 16.28 2.21
CA GLY A 102 -21.54 17.47 1.41
C GLY A 102 -22.87 18.14 1.73
N ASP A 103 -23.37 18.00 2.97
CA ASP A 103 -24.61 18.60 3.49
C ASP A 103 -25.89 18.21 2.72
N ARG A 104 -25.89 17.04 2.07
CA ARG A 104 -27.02 16.57 1.28
C ARG A 104 -28.13 16.01 2.19
N GLN A 105 -29.25 16.73 2.29
CA GLN A 105 -30.42 16.29 3.05
C GLN A 105 -31.33 15.35 2.26
N ILE A 106 -31.76 14.27 2.91
CA ILE A 106 -32.71 13.29 2.37
C ILE A 106 -34.12 13.69 2.77
N THR A 107 -35.01 13.79 1.79
CA THR A 107 -36.42 14.13 2.00
C THR A 107 -37.33 13.10 1.37
N ARG A 108 -38.57 13.03 1.86
CA ARG A 108 -39.61 12.22 1.24
C ARG A 108 -39.96 12.82 -0.12
N THR A 109 -39.74 12.07 -1.19
CA THR A 109 -39.95 12.54 -2.56
C THR A 109 -40.85 11.59 -3.34
N LYS A 110 -41.58 12.12 -4.31
CA LYS A 110 -42.40 11.32 -5.23
C LYS A 110 -41.63 11.17 -6.53
N ILE A 111 -41.13 9.97 -6.80
CA ILE A 111 -40.39 9.66 -8.01
C ILE A 111 -41.37 8.97 -8.95
N ARG A 112 -41.74 9.63 -10.05
CA ARG A 112 -42.58 9.07 -11.13
C ARG A 112 -43.85 8.35 -10.65
N GLY A 113 -44.53 8.87 -9.63
CA GLY A 113 -45.79 8.28 -9.16
C GLY A 113 -45.68 7.50 -7.85
N VAL A 114 -44.50 6.95 -7.53
CA VAL A 114 -44.25 6.21 -6.28
C VAL A 114 -43.55 7.11 -5.26
N VAL A 115 -43.91 6.94 -4.00
CA VAL A 115 -43.32 7.71 -2.90
C VAL A 115 -42.07 6.98 -2.40
N SER A 116 -40.92 7.66 -2.43
CA SER A 116 -39.68 7.19 -1.81
C SER A 116 -39.52 7.82 -0.44
N ASN A 117 -39.50 7.00 0.61
CA ASN A 117 -39.38 7.43 2.01
C ASN A 117 -37.94 7.28 2.51
N GLY A 118 -36.98 7.77 1.74
CA GLY A 118 -35.56 7.70 2.07
C GLY A 118 -34.70 7.37 0.85
N MET A 119 -33.47 6.93 1.12
CA MET A 119 -32.49 6.55 0.11
C MET A 119 -31.68 5.33 0.60
N LEU A 120 -31.41 4.38 -0.29
CA LEU A 120 -30.42 3.33 -0.05
C LEU A 120 -29.05 3.86 -0.45
N CYS A 121 -28.04 3.76 0.42
CA CYS A 121 -26.78 4.46 0.19
C CYS A 121 -25.70 3.55 -0.42
N SER A 122 -24.96 4.09 -1.40
CA SER A 122 -23.72 3.51 -1.92
C SER A 122 -22.51 3.84 -1.03
N PRO A 123 -21.39 3.08 -1.11
CA PRO A 123 -20.16 3.40 -0.37
C PRO A 123 -19.65 4.81 -0.67
N ARG A 124 -19.80 5.28 -1.92
CA ARG A 124 -19.37 6.61 -2.35
C ARG A 124 -20.23 7.74 -1.78
N GLU A 125 -21.56 7.57 -1.74
CA GLU A 125 -22.46 8.55 -1.10
C GLU A 125 -22.25 8.67 0.41
N LEU A 126 -21.58 7.66 0.95
CA LEU A 126 -21.22 7.45 2.34
C LEU A 126 -19.77 7.87 2.63
N ASP A 127 -19.00 8.31 1.62
CA ASP A 127 -17.55 8.58 1.74
C ASP A 127 -16.75 7.44 2.40
N LEU A 128 -17.19 6.19 2.20
CA LEU A 128 -16.53 4.99 2.74
C LEU A 128 -15.41 4.46 1.84
N GLY A 129 -15.16 5.12 0.71
CA GLY A 129 -14.38 4.57 -0.40
C GLY A 129 -15.12 3.45 -1.13
N GLY A 130 -14.67 3.10 -2.34
CA GLY A 130 -15.26 2.03 -3.15
C GLY A 130 -16.11 2.49 -4.34
N ASP A 131 -16.75 1.53 -5.01
CA ASP A 131 -17.43 1.73 -6.29
C ASP A 131 -18.76 2.52 -6.15
N ALA A 132 -19.10 3.30 -7.18
CA ALA A 132 -20.38 3.99 -7.32
C ALA A 132 -21.48 3.09 -7.94
N ASN A 133 -21.12 1.90 -8.41
CA ASN A 133 -22.01 1.02 -9.20
C ASN A 133 -23.05 0.23 -8.39
N GLY A 134 -23.17 0.46 -7.07
CA GLY A 134 -24.14 -0.27 -6.24
C GLY A 134 -24.30 0.28 -4.82
N ILE A 135 -25.33 -0.19 -4.11
CA ILE A 135 -25.51 0.12 -2.68
C ILE A 135 -24.51 -0.68 -1.83
N GLN A 136 -24.18 -0.14 -0.66
CA GLN A 136 -23.42 -0.89 0.33
C GLN A 136 -24.27 -2.06 0.85
N ILE A 137 -23.73 -3.27 0.79
CA ILE A 137 -24.34 -4.45 1.40
C ILE A 137 -23.67 -4.67 2.75
N LEU A 138 -24.48 -4.79 3.80
CA LEU A 138 -24.03 -5.03 5.16
C LEU A 138 -24.08 -6.51 5.49
N GLY A 139 -23.22 -6.93 6.41
CA GLY A 139 -23.35 -8.21 7.08
C GLY A 139 -22.80 -9.42 6.33
N THR A 140 -21.83 -9.24 5.44
CA THR A 140 -20.97 -10.34 4.97
C THR A 140 -20.15 -10.89 6.15
N GLY A 141 -20.72 -11.84 6.90
CA GLY A 141 -20.09 -12.50 8.05
C GLY A 141 -20.51 -11.99 9.44
N ARG A 142 -21.47 -11.06 9.55
CA ARG A 142 -22.01 -10.59 10.84
C ARG A 142 -23.44 -10.07 10.68
N GLU A 143 -24.36 -10.41 11.57
CA GLU A 143 -25.69 -9.79 11.58
C GLU A 143 -25.68 -8.46 12.36
N TYR A 144 -26.45 -7.49 11.86
CA TYR A 144 -26.68 -6.20 12.52
C TYR A 144 -28.17 -6.05 12.84
N PRO A 145 -28.55 -5.64 14.06
CA PRO A 145 -29.94 -5.33 14.39
C PRO A 145 -30.48 -4.24 13.47
N LEU A 146 -31.74 -4.35 13.06
CA LEU A 146 -32.40 -3.30 12.28
C LEU A 146 -32.49 -2.01 13.10
N GLY A 147 -32.32 -0.88 12.43
CA GLY A 147 -32.41 0.44 13.07
C GLY A 147 -31.12 0.88 13.76
N THR A 148 -30.10 0.01 13.80
CA THR A 148 -28.76 0.38 14.25
C THR A 148 -28.25 1.55 13.42
N ASP A 149 -27.81 2.62 14.10
CA ASP A 149 -27.22 3.79 13.45
C ASP A 149 -25.92 3.38 12.73
N LEU A 150 -25.77 3.77 11.47
CA LEU A 150 -24.61 3.42 10.66
C LEU A 150 -23.30 3.95 11.27
N ARG A 151 -23.36 5.05 12.03
CA ARG A 151 -22.21 5.59 12.79
C ARG A 151 -21.66 4.58 13.80
N THR A 152 -22.49 3.71 14.38
CA THR A 152 -21.98 2.69 15.30
C THR A 152 -21.27 1.56 14.58
N ILE A 153 -21.43 1.47 13.26
CA ILE A 153 -20.81 0.43 12.42
C ILE A 153 -19.56 0.98 11.73
N TYR A 154 -19.67 2.13 11.06
CA TYR A 154 -18.64 2.72 10.21
C TYR A 154 -18.00 3.99 10.78
N GLY A 155 -18.63 4.62 11.77
CA GLY A 155 -18.04 5.75 12.46
C GLY A 155 -16.94 5.29 13.40
N ASP A 156 -15.81 5.99 13.38
CA ASP A 156 -14.71 5.78 14.31
C ASP A 156 -13.98 7.10 14.56
N VAL A 157 -13.23 7.14 15.66
CA VAL A 157 -12.28 8.22 15.93
C VAL A 157 -10.90 7.68 15.62
N VAL A 158 -10.21 8.31 14.68
CA VAL A 158 -8.85 7.91 14.28
C VAL A 158 -7.85 8.93 14.83
N LEU A 159 -6.93 8.46 15.67
CA LEU A 159 -5.82 9.28 16.17
C LEU A 159 -4.62 9.12 15.22
N ASP A 160 -3.99 10.21 14.80
CA ASP A 160 -2.70 10.14 14.10
C ASP A 160 -1.54 10.44 15.06
N VAL A 161 -0.84 9.38 15.45
CA VAL A 161 0.23 9.41 16.44
C VAL A 161 1.60 9.50 15.75
N ASP A 162 2.37 10.55 16.02
CA ASP A 162 3.76 10.65 15.59
C ASP A 162 4.68 9.83 16.49
N VAL A 163 4.95 8.60 16.05
CA VAL A 163 5.80 7.65 16.77
C VAL A 163 7.26 7.97 16.51
N LYS A 164 7.98 8.42 17.54
CA LYS A 164 9.41 8.77 17.45
C LYS A 164 10.30 7.53 17.18
N PRO A 165 11.52 7.69 16.64
CA PRO A 165 12.35 6.56 16.21
C PRO A 165 12.71 5.52 17.28
N ASN A 166 12.80 5.92 18.54
CA ASN A 166 13.08 5.04 19.68
C ASN A 166 11.87 4.20 20.12
N ARG A 167 10.67 4.52 19.64
CA ARG A 167 9.41 3.88 20.06
C ARG A 167 8.81 2.98 19.00
N GLY A 168 9.64 2.13 18.37
CA GLY A 168 9.19 1.14 17.39
C GLY A 168 8.07 0.22 17.92
N ASP A 169 8.06 -0.03 19.23
CA ASP A 169 7.01 -0.79 19.94
C ASP A 169 5.60 -0.21 19.75
N ALA A 170 5.49 1.11 19.60
CA ALA A 170 4.24 1.83 19.45
C ALA A 170 3.72 1.89 18.00
N LEU A 171 4.40 1.26 17.03
CA LEU A 171 3.92 1.13 15.63
C LEU A 171 2.88 0.01 15.46
N SER A 172 2.11 -0.27 16.51
CA SER A 172 1.10 -1.32 16.56
C SER A 172 -0.05 -0.99 17.50
N MET A 173 -1.24 -1.54 17.23
CA MET A 173 -2.42 -1.37 18.10
C MET A 173 -2.13 -1.92 19.50
N VAL A 174 -1.52 -3.11 19.61
CA VAL A 174 -1.17 -3.69 20.91
C VAL A 174 -0.10 -2.86 21.64
N GLY A 175 0.85 -2.27 20.91
CA GLY A 175 1.86 -1.38 21.46
C GLY A 175 1.28 -0.12 22.09
N LEU A 176 0.38 0.55 21.36
CA LEU A 176 -0.32 1.72 21.89
C LEU A 176 -1.31 1.35 22.99
N ALA A 177 -2.00 0.20 22.87
CA ALA A 177 -2.88 -0.29 23.91
C ALA A 177 -2.13 -0.55 25.23
N ARG A 178 -0.89 -1.02 25.15
CA ARG A 178 -0.01 -1.19 26.31
C ARG A 178 0.30 0.14 26.98
N GLU A 179 0.62 1.17 26.20
CA GLU A 179 0.85 2.51 26.75
C GLU A 179 -0.40 3.06 27.43
N VAL A 180 -1.58 2.91 26.80
CA VAL A 180 -2.86 3.32 27.39
C VAL A 180 -3.13 2.56 28.69
N ALA A 181 -2.98 1.23 28.68
CA ALA A 181 -3.15 0.39 29.87
C ALA A 181 -2.23 0.83 31.01
N ALA A 182 -0.99 1.20 30.71
CA ALA A 182 0.00 1.60 31.70
C ALA A 182 -0.41 2.85 32.48
N PHE A 183 -1.02 3.85 31.82
CA PHE A 183 -1.41 5.10 32.51
C PHE A 183 -2.87 5.15 32.97
N THR A 184 -3.76 4.35 32.38
CA THR A 184 -5.17 4.25 32.85
C THR A 184 -5.34 3.18 33.93
N GLY A 185 -4.40 2.23 34.04
CA GLY A 185 -4.56 1.04 34.88
C GLY A 185 -5.52 0.00 34.29
N ALA A 186 -5.98 0.19 33.05
CA ALA A 186 -6.83 -0.77 32.36
C ALA A 186 -6.06 -2.06 32.03
N VAL A 187 -6.80 -3.14 31.79
CA VAL A 187 -6.21 -4.45 31.49
C VAL A 187 -5.91 -4.56 30.00
N LEU A 188 -4.64 -4.78 29.66
CA LEU A 188 -4.23 -5.12 28.30
C LEU A 188 -4.71 -6.53 27.92
N ARG A 189 -5.44 -6.65 26.83
CA ARG A 189 -5.89 -7.89 26.21
C ARG A 189 -5.02 -8.17 24.98
N LYS A 190 -4.26 -9.27 24.98
CA LYS A 190 -3.48 -9.70 23.80
C LYS A 190 -4.32 -10.66 22.94
N PRO A 191 -4.18 -10.65 21.61
CA PRO A 191 -4.87 -11.63 20.75
C PRO A 191 -4.59 -13.08 21.19
N SER A 192 -5.63 -13.87 21.43
CA SER A 192 -5.45 -15.31 21.60
C SER A 192 -5.27 -15.98 20.24
N VAL A 193 -4.23 -16.77 20.08
CA VAL A 193 -4.01 -17.54 18.85
C VAL A 193 -4.42 -18.99 19.08
N SER A 194 -5.38 -19.46 18.27
CA SER A 194 -5.81 -20.85 18.24
C SER A 194 -5.68 -21.36 16.81
N LEU A 195 -4.78 -22.30 16.59
CA LEU A 195 -4.43 -22.78 15.26
C LEU A 195 -4.70 -24.27 15.13
N THR A 196 -5.42 -24.66 14.08
CA THR A 196 -5.58 -26.05 13.69
C THR A 196 -4.58 -26.36 12.58
N GLU A 197 -3.61 -27.23 12.88
CA GLU A 197 -2.59 -27.64 11.93
C GLU A 197 -2.90 -29.02 11.33
N THR A 198 -2.45 -29.27 10.09
CA THR A 198 -2.51 -30.60 9.46
C THR A 198 -1.40 -31.51 9.99
N ASP A 199 -1.33 -32.77 9.53
CA ASP A 199 -0.21 -33.66 9.87
C ASP A 199 1.09 -33.36 9.09
N GLU A 200 0.95 -32.67 7.96
CA GLU A 200 2.03 -32.31 7.06
C GLU A 200 2.93 -31.27 7.73
N LYS A 201 4.26 -31.48 7.72
CA LYS A 201 5.19 -30.58 8.42
C LYS A 201 5.56 -29.39 7.54
N THR A 202 5.57 -28.19 8.11
CA THR A 202 6.07 -26.98 7.43
C THR A 202 7.51 -27.18 6.93
N SER A 203 8.36 -27.82 7.72
CA SER A 203 9.76 -28.13 7.36
C SER A 203 9.92 -29.12 6.20
N ALA A 204 8.84 -29.77 5.75
CA ALA A 204 8.87 -30.62 4.56
C ALA A 204 8.69 -29.81 3.26
N HIS A 205 8.18 -28.58 3.35
CA HIS A 205 7.88 -27.71 2.21
C HIS A 205 8.75 -26.46 2.15
N VAL A 206 9.26 -26.01 3.28
CA VAL A 206 10.03 -24.77 3.37
C VAL A 206 11.33 -25.04 4.10
N SER A 207 12.41 -24.50 3.56
CA SER A 207 13.72 -24.45 4.21
C SER A 207 14.27 -23.03 4.16
N VAL A 208 14.92 -22.60 5.24
CA VAL A 208 15.48 -21.23 5.36
C VAL A 208 16.96 -21.34 5.66
N THR A 209 17.78 -20.64 4.88
CA THR A 209 19.22 -20.46 5.12
C THR A 209 19.49 -18.97 5.34
N ILE A 210 20.22 -18.63 6.40
CA ILE A 210 20.60 -17.25 6.70
C ILE A 210 22.13 -17.17 6.61
N GLU A 211 22.64 -16.42 5.64
CA GLU A 211 24.09 -16.27 5.45
C GLU A 211 24.72 -15.32 6.48
N ASP A 212 23.96 -14.33 6.96
CA ASP A 212 24.42 -13.35 7.94
C ASP A 212 23.37 -13.13 9.04
N GLN A 213 23.58 -13.78 10.20
CA GLN A 213 22.69 -13.68 11.36
C GLN A 213 22.71 -12.31 12.04
N GLN A 214 23.70 -11.45 11.77
CA GLN A 214 23.68 -10.08 12.29
C GLN A 214 22.67 -9.22 11.53
N LEU A 215 22.49 -9.49 10.23
CA LEU A 215 21.54 -8.79 9.37
C LEU A 215 20.12 -9.33 9.49
N CYS A 216 19.97 -10.63 9.75
CA CYS A 216 18.70 -11.29 9.99
C CYS A 216 18.79 -12.18 11.23
N PRO A 217 18.62 -11.63 12.45
CA PRO A 217 18.73 -12.40 13.68
C PRO A 217 17.69 -13.50 13.82
N ARG A 218 16.49 -13.29 13.28
CA ARG A 218 15.38 -14.25 13.32
C ARG A 218 14.54 -14.17 12.06
N PHE A 219 14.17 -15.33 11.53
CA PHE A 219 13.33 -15.55 10.38
C PHE A 219 12.43 -16.73 10.69
N THR A 220 11.12 -16.53 10.53
CA THR A 220 10.13 -17.56 10.70
C THR A 220 9.35 -17.76 9.40
N ALA A 221 9.05 -19.02 9.06
CA ALA A 221 8.28 -19.35 7.88
C ALA A 221 7.18 -20.38 8.18
N ARG A 222 5.97 -20.13 7.68
CA ARG A 222 4.84 -21.07 7.69
C ARG A 222 4.42 -21.43 6.27
N TRP A 223 3.84 -22.61 6.12
CA TRP A 223 3.34 -23.10 4.84
C TRP A 223 1.84 -23.37 4.90
N PHE A 224 1.16 -23.03 3.81
CA PHE A 224 -0.28 -23.18 3.63
C PHE A 224 -0.58 -23.90 2.32
N SER A 225 -1.64 -24.71 2.33
CA SER A 225 -2.27 -25.25 1.12
C SER A 225 -3.75 -24.94 1.08
N ASN A 226 -4.39 -25.16 -0.07
CA ASN A 226 -5.82 -24.92 -0.29
C ASN A 226 -6.23 -23.45 0.00
N VAL A 227 -5.36 -22.50 -0.32
CA VAL A 227 -5.65 -21.07 -0.15
C VAL A 227 -6.64 -20.62 -1.22
N SER A 228 -7.78 -20.07 -0.81
CA SER A 228 -8.70 -19.36 -1.71
C SER A 228 -8.48 -17.84 -1.60
N ASN A 229 -7.67 -17.30 -2.50
CA ASN A 229 -7.26 -15.90 -2.43
C ASN A 229 -8.30 -14.94 -3.05
N GLY A 230 -9.40 -14.71 -2.31
CA GLY A 230 -10.48 -13.78 -2.64
C GLY A 230 -10.35 -12.42 -1.94
N PRO A 231 -11.42 -11.59 -1.94
CA PRO A 231 -11.46 -10.38 -1.11
C PRO A 231 -11.50 -10.75 0.39
N SER A 232 -10.85 -9.95 1.24
CA SER A 232 -10.94 -10.09 2.70
C SER A 232 -12.33 -9.71 3.23
N PRO A 233 -12.71 -10.09 4.46
CA PRO A 233 -13.98 -9.70 5.04
C PRO A 233 -14.06 -8.18 5.28
N ASP A 234 -15.27 -7.61 5.18
CA ASP A 234 -15.54 -6.18 5.34
C ASP A 234 -14.92 -5.58 6.62
N TRP A 235 -15.03 -6.27 7.76
CA TRP A 235 -14.48 -5.77 9.03
C TRP A 235 -12.96 -5.54 8.99
N MET A 236 -12.22 -6.37 8.25
CA MET A 236 -10.76 -6.28 8.12
C MET A 236 -10.40 -5.12 7.19
N GLN A 237 -11.08 -5.03 6.04
CA GLN A 237 -10.88 -3.93 5.10
C GLN A 237 -11.10 -2.57 5.77
N ARG A 238 -12.16 -2.43 6.57
CA ARG A 238 -12.47 -1.18 7.28
C ARG A 238 -11.38 -0.77 8.26
N ARG A 239 -10.85 -1.72 9.03
CA ARG A 239 -9.76 -1.47 9.96
C ARG A 239 -8.48 -1.03 9.25
N LEU A 240 -8.15 -1.67 8.13
CA LEU A 240 -6.99 -1.32 7.31
C LEU A 240 -7.13 0.08 6.71
N VAL A 241 -8.29 0.40 6.13
CA VAL A 241 -8.57 1.73 5.58
C VAL A 241 -8.47 2.80 6.67
N ALA A 242 -9.10 2.60 7.82
CA ALA A 242 -9.03 3.54 8.94
C ALA A 242 -7.58 3.73 9.45
N ALA A 243 -6.78 2.67 9.45
CA ALA A 243 -5.36 2.69 9.78
C ALA A 243 -4.46 3.30 8.69
N GLY A 244 -5.02 3.82 7.60
CA GLY A 244 -4.30 4.52 6.54
C GLY A 244 -3.81 3.65 5.40
N MET A 245 -4.14 2.35 5.41
CA MET A 245 -3.82 1.47 4.29
C MET A 245 -4.80 1.76 3.16
N ARG A 246 -4.32 2.46 2.13
CA ARG A 246 -5.06 2.57 0.86
C ARG A 246 -5.15 1.18 0.26
N GLN A 247 -6.34 0.80 -0.22
CA GLN A 247 -6.43 -0.33 -1.17
C GLN A 247 -5.42 -0.06 -2.28
N VAL A 248 -4.52 -1.02 -2.53
CA VAL A 248 -3.43 -0.89 -3.50
C VAL A 248 -4.05 -0.62 -4.87
N THR A 249 -4.16 0.67 -5.20
CA THR A 249 -4.44 1.19 -6.52
C THR A 249 -3.10 1.69 -7.04
N ALA A 250 -2.19 0.76 -7.28
CA ALA A 250 -0.98 1.07 -8.03
C ALA A 250 -1.38 1.10 -9.51
N VAL A 251 -1.53 2.29 -10.10
CA VAL A 251 -0.92 2.62 -11.38
C VAL A 251 -0.78 4.15 -11.51
N GLU A 252 0.43 4.69 -11.43
CA GLU A 252 0.81 5.81 -12.32
C GLU A 252 1.26 5.16 -13.63
N VAL A 253 0.56 5.41 -14.73
CA VAL A 253 1.05 5.02 -16.06
C VAL A 253 1.88 6.17 -16.59
N SER A 254 3.16 5.90 -16.82
CA SER A 254 4.09 6.74 -17.55
C SER A 254 3.55 7.05 -18.96
N GLY A 255 3.63 8.32 -19.37
CA GLY A 255 3.42 8.69 -20.77
C GLY A 255 4.51 8.07 -21.64
N ALA A 256 4.13 7.40 -22.73
CA ALA A 256 5.05 6.63 -23.59
C ALA A 256 6.16 7.50 -24.24
N GLU A 257 7.43 7.22 -23.92
CA GLU A 257 8.65 7.87 -24.44
C GLU A 257 9.22 7.19 -25.71
N TRP A 258 8.42 6.95 -26.77
CA TRP A 258 8.93 6.33 -28.02
C TRP A 258 8.75 7.25 -29.22
N SER A 259 9.63 7.12 -30.23
CA SER A 259 9.48 7.80 -31.53
C SER A 259 9.91 6.89 -32.68
N ASP A 260 9.24 7.01 -33.83
CA ASP A 260 9.53 6.29 -35.08
C ASP A 260 9.50 4.75 -35.00
N VAL A 261 8.66 4.22 -34.11
CA VAL A 261 8.30 2.80 -34.10
C VAL A 261 6.99 2.60 -34.85
N VAL A 262 6.98 1.73 -35.85
CA VAL A 262 5.84 1.54 -36.75
C VAL A 262 5.42 0.08 -36.87
N VAL A 263 4.20 -0.17 -37.35
CA VAL A 263 3.75 -1.51 -37.70
C VAL A 263 4.41 -1.99 -38.99
N GLY A 264 5.09 -3.14 -38.94
CA GLY A 264 5.62 -3.82 -40.11
C GLY A 264 5.08 -5.24 -40.25
N ARG A 265 5.19 -5.79 -41.46
CA ARG A 265 4.83 -7.17 -41.79
C ARG A 265 6.08 -7.95 -42.19
N LEU A 266 6.24 -9.13 -41.59
CA LEU A 266 7.27 -10.07 -42.01
C LEU A 266 6.83 -10.76 -43.31
N LEU A 267 7.56 -10.55 -44.41
CA LEU A 267 7.29 -11.20 -45.71
C LEU A 267 7.99 -12.54 -45.82
N GLU A 268 9.24 -12.60 -45.37
CA GLU A 268 10.09 -13.78 -45.48
C GLU A 268 10.94 -13.89 -44.21
N VAL A 269 11.10 -15.11 -43.72
CA VAL A 269 11.97 -15.43 -42.59
C VAL A 269 12.88 -16.57 -43.02
N ARG A 270 14.19 -16.31 -43.02
CA ARG A 270 15.20 -17.32 -43.34
C ARG A 270 16.28 -17.33 -42.27
N ARG A 271 16.93 -18.48 -42.11
CA ARG A 271 18.10 -18.58 -41.23
C ARG A 271 19.21 -17.68 -41.73
N HIS A 272 19.90 -17.02 -40.80
CA HIS A 272 21.07 -16.22 -41.15
C HIS A 272 22.17 -17.14 -41.70
N PRO A 273 22.79 -16.82 -42.86
CA PRO A 273 23.77 -17.70 -43.52
C PRO A 273 24.96 -18.05 -42.62
N ASP A 274 25.36 -17.09 -41.77
CA ASP A 274 26.53 -17.21 -40.88
C ASP A 274 26.21 -17.18 -39.37
N ALA A 275 24.97 -17.53 -38.95
CA ALA A 275 24.59 -17.57 -37.53
C ALA A 275 23.39 -18.49 -37.21
N ASP A 276 23.62 -19.49 -36.34
CA ASP A 276 22.62 -20.51 -35.96
C ASP A 276 21.51 -20.00 -35.02
N THR A 277 21.66 -18.82 -34.43
CA THR A 277 20.70 -18.24 -33.48
C THR A 277 19.96 -17.02 -34.04
N LEU A 278 20.32 -16.58 -35.24
CA LEU A 278 19.76 -15.37 -35.86
C LEU A 278 18.96 -15.70 -37.11
N TRP A 279 18.05 -14.79 -37.40
CA TRP A 279 17.17 -14.85 -38.55
C TRP A 279 17.30 -13.57 -39.35
N VAL A 280 17.26 -13.71 -40.67
CA VAL A 280 17.13 -12.59 -41.60
C VAL A 280 15.67 -12.53 -41.99
N THR A 281 15.02 -11.43 -41.60
CA THR A 281 13.61 -11.20 -41.86
C THR A 281 13.48 -10.10 -42.89
N LYS A 282 12.65 -10.32 -43.91
CA LYS A 282 12.30 -9.30 -44.88
C LYS A 282 11.03 -8.61 -44.40
N VAL A 283 11.11 -7.32 -44.13
CA VAL A 283 10.05 -6.55 -43.46
C VAL A 283 9.52 -5.48 -44.39
N LEU A 284 8.19 -5.33 -44.41
CA LEU A 284 7.50 -4.30 -45.16
C LEU A 284 6.77 -3.38 -44.18
N THR A 285 7.06 -2.08 -44.23
CA THR A 285 6.46 -1.06 -43.36
C THR A 285 5.56 -0.08 -44.12
N GLU A 286 5.39 -0.22 -45.43
CA GLU A 286 4.48 0.62 -46.24
C GLU A 286 3.92 -0.20 -47.41
N GLU A 287 2.64 -0.06 -47.74
CA GLU A 287 2.05 -0.75 -48.89
C GLU A 287 2.58 -0.17 -50.21
N GLY A 288 3.20 -1.02 -51.04
CA GLY A 288 3.89 -0.58 -52.26
C GLY A 288 5.33 -0.09 -52.05
N GLY A 289 5.81 -0.04 -50.80
CA GLY A 289 7.20 0.28 -50.47
C GLY A 289 8.17 -0.88 -50.75
N GLU A 290 9.47 -0.57 -50.77
CA GLU A 290 10.51 -1.59 -50.91
C GLU A 290 10.75 -2.30 -49.57
N PRO A 291 10.61 -3.64 -49.50
CA PRO A 291 10.89 -4.36 -48.27
C PRO A 291 12.39 -4.41 -47.99
N PHE A 292 12.78 -4.29 -46.72
CA PHE A 292 14.17 -4.27 -46.27
C PHE A 292 14.45 -5.40 -45.26
N GLU A 293 15.72 -5.73 -45.08
CA GLU A 293 16.14 -6.80 -44.16
C GLU A 293 16.34 -6.28 -42.73
N ILE A 294 15.83 -7.01 -41.75
CA ILE A 294 16.11 -6.87 -40.32
C ILE A 294 16.61 -8.21 -39.80
N VAL A 295 17.73 -8.18 -39.08
CA VAL A 295 18.28 -9.35 -38.40
C VAL A 295 17.75 -9.38 -36.98
N CYS A 296 17.15 -10.49 -36.56
CA CYS A 296 16.65 -10.65 -35.19
C CYS A 296 16.99 -12.03 -34.61
N GLY A 297 17.07 -12.10 -33.29
CA GLY A 297 17.28 -13.35 -32.53
C GLY A 297 16.02 -13.92 -31.92
N ALA A 298 14.85 -13.35 -32.23
CA ALA A 298 13.59 -13.74 -31.60
C ALA A 298 13.15 -15.15 -32.02
N GLN A 299 12.62 -15.91 -31.07
CA GLN A 299 12.25 -17.31 -31.29
C GLN A 299 10.84 -17.47 -31.85
N ASN A 300 10.00 -16.44 -31.73
CA ASN A 300 8.58 -16.45 -32.08
C ASN A 300 8.29 -15.80 -33.46
N ILE A 301 9.25 -15.79 -34.37
CA ILE A 301 9.11 -15.15 -35.69
C ILE A 301 8.53 -16.09 -36.75
N ALA A 302 7.62 -15.58 -37.58
CA ALA A 302 7.05 -16.30 -38.71
C ALA A 302 6.62 -15.34 -39.83
N PRO A 303 6.69 -15.76 -41.11
CA PRO A 303 6.13 -14.98 -42.22
C PRO A 303 4.64 -14.67 -41.98
N GLY A 304 4.22 -13.47 -42.38
CA GLY A 304 2.85 -12.97 -42.25
C GLY A 304 2.55 -12.24 -40.94
N GLN A 305 3.42 -12.31 -39.93
CA GLN A 305 3.19 -11.62 -38.66
C GLN A 305 3.26 -10.10 -38.79
N LEU A 306 2.35 -9.41 -38.09
CA LEU A 306 2.41 -7.97 -37.85
C LEU A 306 3.16 -7.70 -36.55
N VAL A 307 4.19 -6.86 -36.63
CA VAL A 307 5.16 -6.69 -35.55
C VAL A 307 5.56 -5.21 -35.47
N PRO A 308 5.88 -4.69 -34.27
CA PRO A 308 6.48 -3.37 -34.14
C PRO A 308 7.91 -3.36 -34.69
N VAL A 309 8.20 -2.35 -35.50
CA VAL A 309 9.49 -2.14 -36.16
C VAL A 309 9.99 -0.76 -35.79
N ALA A 310 11.08 -0.69 -35.04
CA ALA A 310 11.80 0.55 -34.84
C ALA A 310 12.68 0.83 -36.05
N LEU A 311 12.43 1.95 -36.72
CA LEU A 311 13.18 2.38 -37.89
C LEU A 311 14.53 2.99 -37.49
N PRO A 312 15.53 3.05 -38.39
CA PRO A 312 16.75 3.79 -38.13
C PRO A 312 16.44 5.27 -37.80
N GLY A 313 16.88 5.74 -36.63
CA GLY A 313 16.55 7.04 -36.06
C GLY A 313 15.55 6.97 -34.89
N ALA A 314 14.83 5.85 -34.73
CA ALA A 314 13.86 5.67 -33.65
C ALA A 314 14.50 5.69 -32.26
N THR A 315 13.84 6.36 -31.32
CA THR A 315 14.17 6.34 -29.89
C THR A 315 13.22 5.41 -29.15
N LEU A 316 13.79 4.44 -28.45
CA LEU A 316 13.11 3.52 -27.53
C LEU A 316 13.32 3.97 -26.06
N PRO A 317 12.51 3.49 -25.09
CA PRO A 317 12.66 3.78 -23.67
C PRO A 317 14.11 3.63 -23.18
N GLY A 318 14.56 4.58 -22.36
CA GLY A 318 15.95 4.67 -21.91
C GLY A 318 16.91 5.25 -22.97
N ASP A 319 16.44 6.18 -23.81
CA ASP A 319 17.21 6.93 -24.83
C ASP A 319 17.94 6.06 -25.87
N ARG A 320 17.47 4.84 -26.12
CA ARG A 320 18.13 3.92 -27.05
C ARG A 320 17.76 4.25 -28.50
N GLN A 321 18.75 4.75 -29.26
CA GLN A 321 18.59 5.02 -30.70
C GLN A 321 18.86 3.80 -31.58
N ILE A 322 17.98 3.55 -32.54
CA ILE A 322 18.14 2.50 -33.54
C ILE A 322 18.93 3.02 -34.74
N THR A 323 19.93 2.27 -35.17
CA THR A 323 20.78 2.62 -36.32
C THR A 323 20.90 1.45 -37.28
N ARG A 324 21.21 1.76 -38.54
CA ARG A 324 21.50 0.74 -39.55
C ARG A 324 22.83 0.06 -39.23
N THR A 325 22.81 -1.26 -39.03
CA THR A 325 24.00 -2.02 -38.60
C THR A 325 24.23 -3.23 -39.49
N LYS A 326 25.50 -3.60 -39.71
CA LYS A 326 25.88 -4.81 -40.45
C LYS A 326 26.16 -5.93 -39.46
N ILE A 327 25.29 -6.92 -39.40
CA ILE A 327 25.39 -8.08 -38.52
C ILE A 327 25.88 -9.26 -39.36
N ARG A 328 27.13 -9.69 -39.12
CA ARG A 328 27.75 -10.87 -39.75
C ARG A 328 27.57 -10.95 -41.28
N GLY A 329 27.78 -9.85 -41.98
CA GLY A 329 27.69 -9.80 -43.45
C GLY A 329 26.35 -9.29 -43.98
N VAL A 330 25.26 -9.41 -43.21
CA VAL A 330 23.91 -8.96 -43.58
C VAL A 330 23.61 -7.60 -42.94
N VAL A 331 22.94 -6.71 -43.68
CA VAL A 331 22.62 -5.36 -43.18
C VAL A 331 21.22 -5.37 -42.56
N SER A 332 21.13 -5.04 -41.27
CA SER A 332 19.88 -4.83 -40.54
C SER A 332 19.47 -3.37 -40.61
N ASN A 333 18.33 -3.08 -41.22
CA ASN A 333 17.84 -1.73 -41.47
C ASN A 333 16.74 -1.32 -40.48
N GLY A 334 16.89 -1.72 -39.22
CA GLY A 334 15.93 -1.48 -38.15
C GLY A 334 15.99 -2.58 -37.10
N MET A 335 14.97 -2.60 -36.25
CA MET A 335 14.84 -3.55 -35.16
C MET A 335 13.38 -4.00 -35.00
N LEU A 336 13.17 -5.31 -34.85
CA LEU A 336 11.87 -5.83 -34.41
C LEU A 336 11.82 -5.72 -32.88
N CYS A 337 10.79 -5.08 -32.34
CA CYS A 337 10.74 -4.79 -30.91
C CYS A 337 10.02 -5.90 -30.13
N SER A 338 10.61 -6.30 -29.01
CA SER A 338 9.96 -7.09 -27.97
C SER A 338 9.01 -6.22 -27.12
N PRO A 339 8.06 -6.82 -26.38
CA PRO A 339 7.21 -6.09 -25.44
C PRO A 339 8.04 -5.29 -24.41
N ARG A 340 9.18 -5.86 -23.99
CA ARG A 340 10.12 -5.25 -23.04
C ARG A 340 10.84 -4.02 -23.62
N GLU A 341 11.24 -4.07 -24.88
CA GLU A 341 11.89 -2.94 -25.58
C GLU A 341 10.93 -1.79 -25.88
N LEU A 342 9.64 -2.05 -25.74
CA LEU A 342 8.57 -1.08 -25.84
C LEU A 342 8.00 -0.71 -24.46
N ASP A 343 8.58 -1.15 -23.34
CA ASP A 343 8.03 -0.88 -22.00
C ASP A 343 6.53 -1.27 -21.84
N LEU A 344 6.08 -2.29 -22.58
CA LEU A 344 4.70 -2.80 -22.54
C LEU A 344 4.50 -3.96 -21.54
N GLY A 345 5.55 -4.30 -20.79
CA GLY A 345 5.66 -5.51 -19.97
C GLY A 345 5.77 -6.81 -20.81
N GLY A 346 6.47 -7.82 -20.29
CA GLY A 346 6.61 -9.15 -20.93
C GLY A 346 8.04 -9.64 -21.16
N ASP A 347 8.19 -10.83 -21.74
CA ASP A 347 9.49 -11.51 -21.95
C ASP A 347 10.33 -10.88 -23.10
N ALA A 348 11.66 -10.94 -22.98
CA ALA A 348 12.63 -10.45 -23.95
C ALA A 348 12.96 -11.49 -25.05
N ASN A 349 12.55 -12.76 -24.89
CA ASN A 349 12.91 -13.85 -25.80
C ASN A 349 12.14 -13.85 -27.13
N GLY A 350 11.21 -12.91 -27.33
CA GLY A 350 10.38 -12.81 -28.51
C GLY A 350 9.99 -11.39 -28.89
N ILE A 351 9.59 -11.20 -30.13
CA ILE A 351 9.04 -9.92 -30.62
C ILE A 351 7.58 -9.78 -30.22
N GLN A 352 7.13 -8.54 -30.06
CA GLN A 352 5.71 -8.25 -29.87
C GLN A 352 4.97 -8.58 -31.16
N ILE A 353 3.99 -9.47 -31.08
CA ILE A 353 3.10 -9.79 -32.20
C ILE A 353 1.81 -8.99 -32.02
N LEU A 354 1.48 -8.14 -33.00
CA LEU A 354 0.24 -7.38 -33.00
C LEU A 354 -0.90 -8.32 -33.39
N GLY A 355 -1.88 -8.49 -32.49
CA GLY A 355 -2.84 -9.59 -32.50
C GLY A 355 -3.62 -9.80 -33.81
N THR A 356 -4.01 -11.06 -34.07
CA THR A 356 -4.59 -11.58 -35.33
C THR A 356 -6.05 -11.20 -35.61
N GLY A 357 -6.64 -10.27 -34.86
CA GLY A 357 -8.07 -9.91 -34.94
C GLY A 357 -8.39 -8.45 -35.26
N ARG A 358 -7.37 -7.62 -35.54
CA ARG A 358 -7.51 -6.21 -35.97
C ARG A 358 -6.56 -5.94 -37.13
N GLU A 359 -7.02 -5.23 -38.15
CA GLU A 359 -6.15 -4.75 -39.23
C GLU A 359 -5.37 -3.51 -38.73
N TYR A 360 -4.05 -3.63 -38.71
CA TYR A 360 -3.12 -2.51 -38.50
C TYR A 360 -2.44 -2.21 -39.85
N PRO A 361 -2.72 -1.06 -40.48
CA PRO A 361 -2.02 -0.65 -41.71
C PRO A 361 -0.51 -0.61 -41.49
N LEU A 362 0.26 -1.01 -42.49
CA LEU A 362 1.73 -0.91 -42.42
C LEU A 362 2.14 0.55 -42.29
N GLY A 363 3.12 0.82 -41.44
CA GLY A 363 3.65 2.18 -41.22
C GLY A 363 2.89 2.95 -40.14
N THR A 364 1.82 2.37 -39.58
CA THR A 364 1.09 2.97 -38.45
C THR A 364 2.05 3.18 -37.27
N ASP A 365 2.14 4.41 -36.78
CA ASP A 365 2.93 4.75 -35.60
C ASP A 365 2.40 3.97 -34.38
N LEU A 366 3.30 3.29 -33.70
CA LEU A 366 2.96 2.42 -32.58
C LEU A 366 2.34 3.20 -31.40
N ARG A 367 2.63 4.50 -31.26
CA ARG A 367 1.96 5.39 -30.30
C ARG A 367 0.46 5.49 -30.55
N THR A 368 0.00 5.35 -31.79
CA THR A 368 -1.45 5.33 -32.07
C THR A 368 -2.13 4.02 -31.67
N ILE A 369 -1.34 2.99 -31.34
CA ILE A 369 -1.81 1.66 -30.94
C ILE A 369 -1.73 1.49 -29.43
N TYR A 370 -0.69 2.04 -28.78
CA TYR A 370 -0.42 1.87 -27.35
C TYR A 370 -0.36 3.17 -26.55
N GLY A 371 -0.15 4.32 -27.19
CA GLY A 371 -0.21 5.62 -26.54
C GLY A 371 -1.66 6.07 -26.39
N ASP A 372 -2.20 5.94 -25.19
CA ASP A 372 -3.50 6.52 -24.84
C ASP A 372 -3.28 7.82 -24.05
N VAL A 373 -3.96 8.89 -24.48
CA VAL A 373 -4.16 10.06 -23.65
C VAL A 373 -5.37 9.77 -22.77
N VAL A 374 -5.14 9.63 -21.47
CA VAL A 374 -6.24 9.45 -20.50
C VAL A 374 -6.87 10.82 -20.28
N LEU A 375 -8.06 11.00 -20.84
CA LEU A 375 -8.89 12.17 -20.61
C LEU A 375 -9.77 11.89 -19.40
N ASP A 376 -9.60 12.68 -18.33
CA ASP A 376 -10.57 12.71 -17.25
C ASP A 376 -11.77 13.57 -17.70
N VAL A 377 -12.92 12.94 -17.86
CA VAL A 377 -14.13 13.55 -18.44
C VAL A 377 -15.29 13.41 -17.46
N ASP A 378 -15.73 14.54 -16.91
CA ASP A 378 -16.91 14.61 -16.05
C ASP A 378 -18.20 14.41 -16.89
N VAL A 379 -18.80 13.21 -16.78
CA VAL A 379 -20.04 12.86 -17.49
C VAL A 379 -21.25 13.26 -16.65
N LYS A 380 -22.01 14.25 -17.11
CA LYS A 380 -23.23 14.73 -16.44
C LYS A 380 -24.35 13.68 -16.41
N PRO A 381 -25.27 13.71 -15.42
CA PRO A 381 -26.29 12.68 -15.21
C PRO A 381 -27.23 12.39 -16.40
N ASN A 382 -27.41 13.36 -17.30
CA ASN A 382 -28.23 13.22 -18.50
C ASN A 382 -27.49 12.57 -19.69
N ARG A 383 -26.22 12.19 -19.52
CA ARG A 383 -25.33 11.65 -20.56
C ARG A 383 -24.85 10.22 -20.24
N GLY A 384 -25.75 9.38 -19.74
CA GLY A 384 -25.43 7.99 -19.40
C GLY A 384 -24.88 7.16 -20.57
N ASP A 385 -25.15 7.56 -21.82
CA ASP A 385 -24.53 6.98 -23.00
C ASP A 385 -23.01 7.14 -23.03
N ALA A 386 -22.51 8.31 -22.59
CA ALA A 386 -21.09 8.65 -22.55
C ALA A 386 -20.31 7.95 -21.42
N LEU A 387 -20.97 7.22 -20.51
CA LEU A 387 -20.33 6.33 -19.54
C LEU A 387 -19.69 5.09 -20.19
N SER A 388 -19.94 4.86 -21.48
CA SER A 388 -19.27 3.84 -22.27
C SER A 388 -18.29 4.47 -23.25
N MET A 389 -17.15 3.81 -23.51
CA MET A 389 -16.20 4.25 -24.53
C MET A 389 -16.84 4.42 -25.91
N VAL A 390 -17.87 3.62 -26.24
CA VAL A 390 -18.60 3.73 -27.51
C VAL A 390 -19.51 4.97 -27.53
N GLY A 391 -20.10 5.36 -26.40
CA GLY A 391 -20.88 6.59 -26.32
C GLY A 391 -20.01 7.83 -26.28
N LEU A 392 -18.88 7.80 -25.59
CA LEU A 392 -17.90 8.89 -25.61
C LEU A 392 -17.28 9.06 -27.01
N ALA A 393 -16.92 7.96 -27.68
CA ALA A 393 -16.49 7.97 -29.08
C ALA A 393 -17.57 8.46 -30.05
N ARG A 394 -18.86 8.25 -29.72
CA ARG A 394 -19.98 8.75 -30.52
C ARG A 394 -20.09 10.27 -30.43
N GLU A 395 -19.88 10.84 -29.26
CA GLU A 395 -19.81 12.30 -29.08
C GLU A 395 -18.61 12.89 -29.80
N VAL A 396 -17.44 12.29 -29.62
CA VAL A 396 -16.22 12.70 -30.32
C VAL A 396 -16.42 12.67 -31.83
N ALA A 397 -16.99 11.58 -32.36
CA ALA A 397 -17.36 11.48 -33.78
C ALA A 397 -18.33 12.58 -34.23
N ALA A 398 -19.33 12.90 -33.41
CA ALA A 398 -20.34 13.92 -33.74
C ALA A 398 -19.76 15.34 -33.80
N PHE A 399 -18.86 15.72 -32.88
CA PHE A 399 -18.31 17.08 -32.87
C PHE A 399 -17.05 17.25 -33.73
N THR A 400 -16.27 16.19 -33.95
CA THR A 400 -15.08 16.23 -34.82
C THR A 400 -15.38 15.90 -36.28
N GLY A 401 -16.57 15.36 -36.58
CA GLY A 401 -16.92 14.80 -37.89
C GLY A 401 -16.25 13.46 -38.20
N ALA A 402 -15.53 12.86 -37.25
CA ALA A 402 -14.90 11.56 -37.42
C ALA A 402 -15.96 10.43 -37.52
N VAL A 403 -15.62 9.33 -38.21
CA VAL A 403 -16.53 8.19 -38.34
C VAL A 403 -16.46 7.30 -37.09
N LEU A 404 -17.58 7.13 -36.39
CA LEU A 404 -17.70 6.22 -35.24
C LEU A 404 -17.41 4.77 -35.67
N ARG A 405 -16.29 4.21 -35.23
CA ARG A 405 -15.96 2.78 -35.39
C ARG A 405 -16.48 1.98 -34.21
N LYS A 406 -17.51 1.16 -34.42
CA LYS A 406 -17.98 0.21 -33.40
C LYS A 406 -17.05 -1.02 -33.33
N PRO A 407 -16.90 -1.67 -32.17
CA PRO A 407 -16.07 -2.87 -32.05
C PRO A 407 -16.59 -3.98 -32.97
N SER A 408 -15.73 -4.56 -33.80
CA SER A 408 -16.02 -5.78 -34.55
C SER A 408 -15.89 -7.00 -33.64
N VAL A 409 -16.92 -7.84 -33.59
CA VAL A 409 -16.95 -9.06 -32.78
C VAL A 409 -16.72 -10.25 -33.70
N SER A 410 -15.53 -10.86 -33.65
CA SER A 410 -15.23 -12.16 -34.25
C SER A 410 -15.16 -13.20 -33.15
N LEU A 411 -15.98 -14.24 -33.22
CA LEU A 411 -16.05 -15.30 -32.22
C LEU A 411 -15.63 -16.62 -32.87
N THR A 412 -14.75 -17.36 -32.20
CA THR A 412 -14.50 -18.76 -32.51
C THR A 412 -15.43 -19.59 -31.61
N GLU A 413 -16.42 -20.22 -32.21
CA GLU A 413 -17.38 -21.06 -31.48
C GLU A 413 -16.85 -22.49 -31.38
N THR A 414 -17.00 -23.11 -30.22
CA THR A 414 -16.82 -24.56 -30.07
C THR A 414 -18.14 -25.26 -30.37
N ASP A 415 -18.11 -26.59 -30.57
CA ASP A 415 -19.32 -27.38 -30.81
C ASP A 415 -20.23 -27.51 -29.57
N GLU A 416 -19.79 -27.02 -28.40
CA GLU A 416 -20.58 -27.02 -27.17
C GLU A 416 -21.62 -25.90 -27.17
N LYS A 417 -22.88 -26.27 -26.98
CA LYS A 417 -23.98 -25.30 -26.92
C LYS A 417 -23.96 -24.56 -25.59
N THR A 418 -23.95 -23.23 -25.63
CA THR A 418 -24.10 -22.38 -24.42
C THR A 418 -25.27 -22.80 -23.54
N ASN A 419 -26.40 -23.21 -24.14
CA ASN A 419 -27.61 -23.61 -23.42
C ASN A 419 -27.46 -24.91 -22.59
N ALA A 420 -26.39 -25.68 -22.81
CA ALA A 420 -26.05 -26.82 -21.96
C ALA A 420 -25.42 -26.38 -20.62
N HIS A 421 -24.87 -25.16 -20.57
CA HIS A 421 -24.15 -24.62 -19.42
C HIS A 421 -24.86 -23.44 -18.74
N VAL A 422 -25.62 -22.66 -19.51
CA VAL A 422 -26.37 -21.50 -19.02
C VAL A 422 -27.74 -21.48 -19.68
N SER A 423 -28.80 -21.55 -18.88
CA SER A 423 -30.17 -21.28 -19.32
C SER A 423 -30.58 -19.87 -18.92
N VAL A 424 -31.26 -19.17 -19.83
CA VAL A 424 -31.79 -17.82 -19.60
C VAL A 424 -33.28 -17.84 -19.83
N THR A 425 -34.02 -17.49 -18.80
CA THR A 425 -35.46 -17.24 -18.87
C THR A 425 -35.69 -15.76 -18.59
N ILE A 426 -36.26 -15.04 -19.56
CA ILE A 426 -36.64 -13.64 -19.39
C ILE A 426 -38.09 -13.63 -18.91
N GLU A 427 -38.28 -13.56 -17.60
CA GLU A 427 -39.60 -13.60 -16.97
C GLU A 427 -40.40 -12.31 -17.23
N ASP A 428 -39.72 -11.19 -17.47
CA ASP A 428 -40.34 -9.94 -17.86
C ASP A 428 -39.57 -9.25 -19.01
N GLN A 429 -40.16 -9.31 -20.21
CA GLN A 429 -39.60 -8.74 -21.44
C GLN A 429 -39.76 -7.22 -21.56
N GLN A 430 -40.45 -6.53 -20.65
CA GLN A 430 -40.40 -5.05 -20.61
C GLN A 430 -39.18 -4.58 -19.83
N LEU A 431 -38.84 -5.29 -18.75
CA LEU A 431 -37.80 -4.91 -17.80
C LEU A 431 -36.41 -5.39 -18.23
N CYS A 432 -36.33 -6.57 -18.82
CA CYS A 432 -35.14 -7.06 -19.50
C CYS A 432 -35.53 -7.40 -20.95
N PRO A 433 -35.69 -6.38 -21.82
CA PRO A 433 -36.19 -6.59 -23.17
C PRO A 433 -35.32 -7.53 -24.01
N ARG A 434 -34.05 -7.69 -23.61
CA ARG A 434 -33.17 -8.72 -24.16
C ARG A 434 -32.09 -9.07 -23.14
N PHE A 435 -32.03 -10.34 -22.77
CA PHE A 435 -30.90 -10.92 -22.04
C PHE A 435 -30.19 -11.90 -22.98
N THR A 436 -28.89 -11.79 -23.12
CA THR A 436 -28.09 -12.71 -23.94
C THR A 436 -26.95 -13.21 -23.09
N ALA A 437 -26.91 -14.53 -22.85
CA ALA A 437 -25.77 -15.18 -22.23
C ALA A 437 -24.94 -15.86 -23.31
N ARG A 438 -23.62 -15.78 -23.18
CA ARG A 438 -22.68 -16.68 -23.84
C ARG A 438 -21.77 -17.28 -22.79
N TRP A 439 -21.56 -18.58 -22.88
CA TRP A 439 -20.62 -19.28 -22.04
C TRP A 439 -19.26 -19.31 -22.74
N PHE A 440 -18.22 -18.99 -21.99
CA PHE A 440 -16.84 -19.01 -22.47
C PHE A 440 -15.99 -19.75 -21.44
N SER A 441 -15.08 -20.59 -21.91
CA SER A 441 -13.96 -21.11 -21.14
C SER A 441 -12.70 -20.32 -21.50
N ASN A 442 -11.88 -19.97 -20.52
CA ASN A 442 -10.62 -19.19 -20.64
C ASN A 442 -10.79 -17.69 -20.99
N VAL A 443 -11.06 -16.86 -19.98
CA VAL A 443 -11.17 -15.40 -20.11
C VAL A 443 -9.83 -14.71 -19.80
N SER A 444 -9.34 -13.87 -20.72
CA SER A 444 -8.19 -12.98 -20.48
C SER A 444 -8.66 -11.64 -19.90
N LYS A 445 -8.17 -11.27 -18.71
CA LYS A 445 -8.58 -10.07 -17.93
C LYS A 445 -7.80 -8.78 -18.27
N ARG A 446 -7.15 -8.71 -19.44
CA ARG A 446 -6.15 -7.69 -19.78
C ARG A 446 -6.65 -6.23 -19.74
N ARG A 447 -7.95 -5.96 -19.99
CA ARG A 447 -8.51 -4.59 -20.03
C ARG A 447 -9.09 -4.09 -18.70
N LEU A 448 -9.40 -4.99 -17.76
CA LEU A 448 -9.90 -4.61 -16.42
C LEU A 448 -8.77 -4.08 -15.54
N VAL A 449 -7.57 -4.65 -15.69
CA VAL A 449 -6.35 -4.19 -15.01
C VAL A 449 -5.95 -2.78 -15.48
N ALA A 450 -6.14 -2.46 -16.77
CA ALA A 450 -5.87 -1.13 -17.32
C ALA A 450 -6.89 -0.05 -16.87
N ALA A 451 -8.04 -0.45 -16.30
CA ALA A 451 -9.07 0.46 -15.79
C ALA A 451 -8.96 0.70 -14.27
N GLY A 452 -7.82 0.34 -13.65
CA GLY A 452 -7.55 0.64 -12.23
C GLY A 452 -8.32 -0.18 -11.20
N MET A 453 -9.04 -1.23 -11.61
CA MET A 453 -9.86 -2.04 -10.70
C MET A 453 -9.15 -3.35 -10.33
N ARG A 454 -8.63 -3.47 -9.08
CA ARG A 454 -8.13 -4.73 -8.48
C ARG A 454 -8.80 -4.99 -7.11
N PRO A 455 -9.35 -6.18 -6.86
CA PRO A 455 -9.55 -6.69 -5.49
C PRO A 455 -8.19 -7.06 -4.86
N VAL A 456 -7.96 -6.70 -3.59
CA VAL A 456 -6.60 -6.51 -3.00
C VAL A 456 -5.97 -7.77 -2.33
N SER A 457 -6.55 -8.97 -2.46
CA SER A 457 -6.07 -10.25 -1.88
C SER A 457 -6.22 -10.37 -0.34
N ALA A 458 -7.00 -11.36 0.09
CA ALA A 458 -7.20 -11.70 1.50
C ALA A 458 -5.89 -12.01 2.24
N VAL A 459 -4.93 -12.67 1.58
CA VAL A 459 -3.63 -12.99 2.18
C VAL A 459 -2.84 -11.72 2.47
N VAL A 460 -2.76 -10.79 1.51
CA VAL A 460 -2.06 -9.51 1.68
C VAL A 460 -2.73 -8.67 2.77
N ASP A 461 -4.07 -8.60 2.79
CA ASP A 461 -4.81 -7.89 3.83
C ASP A 461 -4.55 -8.48 5.22
N VAL A 462 -4.45 -9.80 5.37
CA VAL A 462 -4.06 -10.41 6.65
C VAL A 462 -2.65 -9.99 7.06
N THR A 463 -1.67 -9.98 6.13
CA THR A 463 -0.31 -9.56 6.46
C THR A 463 -0.24 -8.11 6.93
N ASN A 464 -0.98 -7.22 6.26
CA ASN A 464 -1.11 -5.82 6.65
C ASN A 464 -1.84 -5.67 7.98
N TYR A 465 -2.91 -6.44 8.19
CA TYR A 465 -3.71 -6.40 9.42
C TYR A 465 -2.85 -6.77 10.63
N VAL A 466 -2.09 -7.86 10.54
CA VAL A 466 -1.19 -8.31 11.60
C VAL A 466 -0.04 -7.33 11.82
N MET A 467 0.47 -6.69 10.76
CA MET A 467 1.47 -5.62 10.89
C MET A 467 0.95 -4.44 11.69
N HIS A 468 -0.32 -4.03 11.49
CA HIS A 468 -0.92 -2.96 12.29
C HIS A 468 -1.34 -3.44 13.69
N GLU A 469 -1.81 -4.68 13.84
CA GLU A 469 -2.20 -5.28 15.12
C GLU A 469 -1.01 -5.42 16.07
N LEU A 470 0.08 -6.02 15.58
CA LEU A 470 1.22 -6.49 16.38
C LEU A 470 2.56 -5.78 16.07
N GLY A 471 2.63 -4.98 15.01
CA GLY A 471 3.86 -4.25 14.64
C GLY A 471 4.85 -5.07 13.82
N GLN A 472 4.47 -6.27 13.37
CA GLN A 472 5.33 -7.16 12.59
C GLN A 472 4.97 -7.11 11.10
N PRO A 473 5.80 -6.51 10.25
CA PRO A 473 5.70 -6.70 8.81
C PRO A 473 5.92 -8.17 8.47
N MET A 474 5.13 -8.67 7.53
CA MET A 474 5.21 -10.03 7.02
C MET A 474 5.12 -9.99 5.50
N HIS A 475 5.54 -11.07 4.86
CA HIS A 475 5.36 -11.23 3.43
C HIS A 475 4.81 -12.61 3.11
N ALA A 476 4.04 -12.71 2.04
CA ALA A 476 3.49 -13.97 1.56
C ALA A 476 3.99 -14.20 0.13
N TYR A 477 4.61 -15.34 -0.11
CA TYR A 477 5.08 -15.77 -1.42
C TYR A 477 4.11 -16.81 -1.99
N ASP A 478 3.88 -16.78 -3.30
CA ASP A 478 3.30 -17.93 -4.01
C ASP A 478 4.31 -19.08 -3.95
N ALA A 479 3.98 -20.14 -3.20
CA ALA A 479 4.90 -21.25 -2.95
C ALA A 479 5.32 -21.96 -4.25
N ASP A 480 4.49 -21.89 -5.30
CA ASP A 480 4.73 -22.58 -6.57
C ASP A 480 5.80 -21.88 -7.42
N THR A 481 6.09 -20.63 -7.06
CA THR A 481 7.09 -19.77 -7.73
C THR A 481 8.44 -19.76 -7.02
N VAL A 482 8.53 -20.38 -5.84
CA VAL A 482 9.76 -20.51 -5.04
C VAL A 482 10.30 -21.94 -5.20
N PRO A 483 11.35 -22.18 -5.99
CA PRO A 483 11.88 -23.51 -6.22
C PRO A 483 12.20 -24.25 -4.92
N ASP A 484 11.68 -25.47 -4.80
CA ASP A 484 11.83 -26.35 -3.64
C ASP A 484 11.45 -25.72 -2.28
N GLY A 485 10.70 -24.59 -2.29
CA GLY A 485 10.40 -23.80 -1.10
C GLY A 485 11.64 -23.35 -0.33
N ARG A 486 12.78 -23.19 -1.02
CA ARG A 486 14.05 -22.80 -0.42
C ARG A 486 14.19 -21.28 -0.38
N ILE A 487 14.29 -20.74 0.83
CA ILE A 487 14.56 -19.33 1.11
C ILE A 487 16.00 -19.16 1.58
N VAL A 488 16.70 -18.19 1.00
CA VAL A 488 18.05 -17.78 1.37
C VAL A 488 18.05 -16.29 1.70
N VAL A 489 18.36 -15.96 2.95
CA VAL A 489 18.53 -14.57 3.40
C VAL A 489 20.00 -14.20 3.28
N ARG A 490 20.31 -13.30 2.34
CA ARG A 490 21.68 -12.93 2.00
C ARG A 490 21.80 -11.48 1.56
N ARG A 491 23.03 -10.99 1.46
CA ARG A 491 23.30 -9.71 0.77
C ARG A 491 22.99 -9.85 -0.71
N ALA A 492 22.54 -8.75 -1.31
CA ALA A 492 22.42 -8.69 -2.76
C ALA A 492 23.80 -8.79 -3.40
N ARG A 493 23.87 -9.36 -4.60
CA ARG A 493 25.09 -9.35 -5.40
C ARG A 493 25.24 -7.97 -6.06
N SER A 494 26.46 -7.56 -6.38
CA SER A 494 26.67 -6.30 -7.11
C SER A 494 25.89 -6.28 -8.42
N ALA A 495 25.08 -5.23 -8.60
CA ALA A 495 24.19 -5.04 -9.75
C ALA A 495 23.17 -6.18 -9.97
N GLU A 496 22.78 -6.89 -8.90
CA GLU A 496 21.69 -7.86 -8.95
C GLU A 496 20.38 -7.14 -9.32
N ALA A 497 19.62 -7.70 -10.25
CA ALA A 497 18.36 -7.12 -10.69
C ALA A 497 17.20 -7.77 -9.95
N LEU A 498 16.24 -6.97 -9.51
CA LEU A 498 14.99 -7.44 -8.89
C LEU A 498 13.84 -6.57 -9.39
N GLU A 499 12.79 -7.18 -9.92
CA GLU A 499 11.51 -6.50 -10.15
C GLU A 499 10.65 -6.69 -8.90
N THR A 500 10.25 -5.59 -8.26
CA THR A 500 9.38 -5.65 -7.08
C THR A 500 7.91 -5.52 -7.47
N ILE A 501 7.01 -5.73 -6.51
CA ILE A 501 5.55 -5.77 -6.73
C ILE A 501 4.92 -4.49 -7.32
N ASP A 502 5.66 -3.38 -7.34
CA ASP A 502 5.28 -2.16 -8.08
C ASP A 502 5.69 -2.20 -9.57
N HIS A 503 6.19 -3.34 -10.05
CA HIS A 503 6.67 -3.60 -11.40
C HIS A 503 7.83 -2.72 -11.87
N GLU A 504 8.52 -2.10 -10.93
CA GLU A 504 9.75 -1.37 -11.20
C GLU A 504 10.96 -2.31 -11.04
N ARG A 505 11.86 -2.27 -12.02
CA ARG A 505 13.10 -3.04 -12.01
C ARG A 505 14.21 -2.27 -11.30
N ARG A 506 14.69 -2.84 -10.21
CA ARG A 506 15.72 -2.23 -9.35
C ARG A 506 17.06 -2.91 -9.54
N THR A 507 18.12 -2.10 -9.50
CA THR A 507 19.51 -2.57 -9.46
C THR A 507 20.01 -2.48 -8.04
N LEU A 508 20.37 -3.63 -7.48
CA LEU A 508 20.76 -3.78 -6.08
C LEU A 508 22.29 -3.80 -5.95
N ASP A 509 22.77 -3.48 -4.75
CA ASP A 509 24.19 -3.56 -4.40
C ASP A 509 24.41 -4.32 -3.10
N GLU A 510 25.67 -4.66 -2.82
CA GLU A 510 26.09 -5.51 -1.70
C GLU A 510 25.78 -4.93 -0.30
N GLY A 511 25.42 -3.64 -0.23
CA GLY A 511 24.92 -3.00 0.98
C GLY A 511 23.48 -3.39 1.33
N MET A 512 22.74 -3.98 0.39
CA MET A 512 21.32 -4.33 0.53
C MET A 512 21.14 -5.79 0.97
N LEU A 513 20.10 -6.05 1.76
CA LEU A 513 19.70 -7.41 2.15
C LEU A 513 18.51 -7.85 1.28
N VAL A 514 18.55 -9.08 0.78
CA VAL A 514 17.50 -9.68 -0.04
C VAL A 514 17.01 -10.99 0.55
N ILE A 515 15.74 -11.28 0.28
CA ILE A 515 15.22 -12.64 0.32
C ILE A 515 15.47 -13.21 -1.07
N ALA A 516 16.12 -14.36 -1.14
CA ALA A 516 16.46 -15.03 -2.38
C ALA A 516 15.96 -16.48 -2.36
N ASP A 517 15.82 -17.06 -3.54
CA ASP A 517 15.89 -18.52 -3.71
C ASP A 517 17.36 -18.94 -3.94
N GLU A 518 17.59 -20.18 -4.36
CA GLU A 518 18.96 -20.69 -4.64
C GLU A 518 19.68 -19.92 -5.77
N THR A 519 18.92 -19.28 -6.66
CA THR A 519 19.43 -18.70 -7.91
C THR A 519 19.37 -17.18 -7.94
N ARG A 520 18.29 -16.56 -7.45
CA ARG A 520 17.94 -15.14 -7.63
C ARG A 520 17.34 -14.51 -6.37
N ALA A 521 17.41 -13.19 -6.28
CA ALA A 521 16.60 -12.43 -5.34
C ALA A 521 15.10 -12.53 -5.70
N ILE A 522 14.26 -12.75 -4.70
CA ILE A 522 12.79 -12.81 -4.78
C ILE A 522 12.11 -11.70 -3.97
N GLY A 523 12.88 -10.86 -3.26
CA GLY A 523 12.37 -9.70 -2.54
C GLY A 523 13.47 -8.87 -1.87
N LEU A 524 13.16 -7.59 -1.60
CA LEU A 524 13.97 -6.73 -0.73
C LEU A 524 13.54 -6.95 0.71
N ALA A 525 14.44 -7.54 1.50
CA ALA A 525 14.17 -7.91 2.88
C ALA A 525 13.62 -6.72 3.67
N GLY A 526 12.43 -6.88 4.27
CA GLY A 526 11.80 -5.86 5.10
C GLY A 526 11.38 -4.57 4.40
N ILE A 527 11.42 -4.50 3.06
CA ILE A 527 11.04 -3.30 2.30
C ILE A 527 9.89 -3.61 1.35
N MET A 528 10.08 -4.55 0.42
CA MET A 528 9.13 -4.83 -0.65
C MET A 528 9.40 -6.22 -1.27
N GLY A 529 8.33 -6.98 -1.55
CA GLY A 529 8.44 -8.28 -2.21
C GLY A 529 8.76 -8.17 -3.71
N GLY A 530 9.23 -9.28 -4.30
CA GLY A 530 9.41 -9.44 -5.74
C GLY A 530 8.09 -9.71 -6.46
N ALA A 531 7.95 -9.19 -7.68
CA ALA A 531 6.75 -9.40 -8.51
C ALA A 531 6.60 -10.88 -8.95
N GLU A 532 7.71 -11.58 -9.18
CA GLU A 532 7.70 -12.95 -9.69
C GLU A 532 7.17 -13.98 -8.68
N THR A 533 7.14 -13.62 -7.40
CA THR A 533 6.67 -14.48 -6.30
C THR A 533 5.42 -13.93 -5.61
N GLU A 534 4.77 -12.94 -6.23
CA GLU A 534 3.55 -12.31 -5.70
C GLU A 534 2.40 -13.32 -5.60
N VAL A 535 1.66 -13.26 -4.50
CA VAL A 535 0.43 -14.04 -4.33
C VAL A 535 -0.68 -13.44 -5.21
N THR A 536 -1.23 -14.26 -6.10
CA THR A 536 -2.29 -13.87 -7.04
C THR A 536 -3.62 -14.55 -6.71
N ALA A 537 -4.68 -14.23 -7.46
CA ALA A 537 -5.97 -14.93 -7.34
C ALA A 537 -5.90 -16.43 -7.67
N ASN A 538 -4.84 -16.89 -8.35
CA ASN A 538 -4.64 -18.29 -8.70
C ASN A 538 -3.77 -19.05 -7.70
N THR A 539 -3.16 -18.35 -6.73
CA THR A 539 -2.28 -18.95 -5.74
C THR A 539 -3.07 -19.84 -4.80
N THR A 540 -2.66 -21.11 -4.69
CA THR A 540 -3.30 -22.11 -3.82
C THR A 540 -2.40 -22.58 -2.68
N ARG A 541 -1.10 -22.28 -2.77
CA ARG A 541 -0.08 -22.62 -1.77
C ARG A 541 0.74 -21.37 -1.45
N VAL A 542 0.99 -21.12 -0.17
CA VAL A 542 1.64 -19.88 0.29
C VAL A 542 2.76 -20.21 1.25
N ILE A 543 3.88 -19.51 1.13
CA ILE A 543 4.92 -19.42 2.15
C ILE A 543 4.77 -18.06 2.83
N LEU A 544 4.49 -18.05 4.13
CA LEU A 544 4.43 -16.83 4.93
C LEU A 544 5.75 -16.60 5.64
N GLU A 545 6.36 -15.45 5.40
CA GLU A 545 7.53 -14.93 6.09
C GLU A 545 7.15 -13.98 7.21
N SER A 546 7.83 -14.11 8.35
CA SER A 546 7.83 -13.15 9.44
C SER A 546 9.21 -13.12 10.09
N ALA A 547 9.91 -11.98 10.01
CA ALA A 547 11.34 -11.89 10.30
C ALA A 547 11.74 -10.59 11.01
N VAL A 548 12.96 -10.58 11.56
CA VAL A 548 13.63 -9.40 12.12
C VAL A 548 14.86 -9.11 11.27
N PHE A 549 14.95 -7.88 10.76
CA PHE A 549 16.09 -7.41 9.97
C PHE A 549 16.82 -6.27 10.67
N HIS A 550 18.11 -6.11 10.36
CA HIS A 550 18.93 -5.03 10.88
C HIS A 550 18.47 -3.66 10.35
N GLY A 551 17.85 -2.86 11.23
CA GLY A 551 17.20 -1.59 10.88
C GLY A 551 18.04 -0.60 10.07
N PRO A 552 19.31 -0.31 10.43
CA PRO A 552 20.16 0.57 9.64
C PRO A 552 20.39 0.11 8.20
N THR A 553 20.47 -1.21 7.97
CA THR A 553 20.61 -1.78 6.61
C THR A 553 19.34 -1.53 5.81
N ILE A 554 18.16 -1.76 6.41
CA ILE A 554 16.87 -1.51 5.79
C ILE A 554 16.70 -0.03 5.45
N ARG A 555 16.98 0.88 6.40
CA ARG A 555 16.90 2.33 6.19
C ARG A 555 17.78 2.79 5.04
N ASN A 556 19.03 2.32 5.00
CA ASN A 556 19.98 2.72 3.96
C ASN A 556 19.53 2.24 2.57
N ALA A 557 19.05 1.00 2.46
CA ALA A 557 18.53 0.45 1.21
C ALA A 557 17.26 1.19 0.76
N ALA A 558 16.30 1.39 1.67
CA ALA A 558 15.04 2.10 1.39
C ALA A 558 15.30 3.54 0.92
N ARG A 559 16.17 4.29 1.63
CA ARG A 559 16.57 5.66 1.24
C ARG A 559 17.29 5.68 -0.11
N LYS A 560 18.20 4.73 -0.36
CA LYS A 560 18.98 4.68 -1.60
C LYS A 560 18.11 4.39 -2.82
N LEU A 561 17.07 3.57 -2.64
CA LEU A 561 16.12 3.20 -3.69
C LEU A 561 14.90 4.15 -3.76
N GLY A 562 14.80 5.16 -2.90
CA GLY A 562 13.64 6.05 -2.84
C GLY A 562 12.35 5.37 -2.37
N LEU A 563 12.46 4.20 -1.71
CA LEU A 563 11.31 3.42 -1.25
C LEU A 563 11.01 3.76 0.20
N ARG A 564 9.74 4.03 0.50
CA ARG A 564 9.28 4.19 1.88
C ARG A 564 7.97 3.44 2.04
N SER A 565 8.06 2.26 2.66
CA SER A 565 6.91 1.40 2.97
C SER A 565 6.66 1.32 4.48
N GLU A 566 5.42 0.97 4.87
CA GLU A 566 5.05 0.68 6.27
C GLU A 566 5.93 -0.42 6.89
N ALA A 567 6.37 -1.39 6.07
CA ALA A 567 7.30 -2.43 6.48
C ALA A 567 8.70 -1.86 6.79
N SER A 568 9.27 -1.10 5.86
CA SER A 568 10.62 -0.53 6.00
C SER A 568 10.72 0.38 7.22
N MET A 569 9.66 1.17 7.51
CA MET A 569 9.61 2.06 8.67
C MET A 569 9.68 1.29 10.00
N ARG A 570 8.98 0.14 10.10
CA ARG A 570 8.97 -0.70 11.31
C ARG A 570 10.30 -1.41 11.50
N HIS A 571 10.85 -1.98 10.44
CA HIS A 571 12.17 -2.61 10.52
C HIS A 571 13.28 -1.60 10.85
N GLU A 572 13.25 -0.38 10.29
CA GLU A 572 14.19 0.70 10.63
C GLU A 572 14.15 1.04 12.13
N LYS A 573 12.95 1.16 12.71
CA LYS A 573 12.74 1.50 14.12
C LYS A 573 12.90 0.30 15.07
N GLY A 574 13.15 -0.88 14.51
CA GLY A 574 13.41 -2.11 15.25
C GLY A 574 12.14 -2.88 15.59
N ILE A 575 12.27 -4.21 15.56
CA ILE A 575 11.20 -5.16 15.88
C ILE A 575 11.70 -6.08 16.99
N SER A 576 10.84 -6.32 17.98
CA SER A 576 11.15 -7.21 19.09
C SER A 576 11.38 -8.63 18.61
N TRP A 577 12.37 -9.31 19.19
CA TRP A 577 12.78 -10.64 18.77
C TRP A 577 11.69 -11.71 18.94
N ASP A 578 10.76 -11.55 19.88
CA ASP A 578 9.70 -12.52 20.24
C ASP A 578 8.44 -12.42 19.36
N VAL A 579 8.21 -11.27 18.73
CA VAL A 579 6.99 -11.01 17.96
C VAL A 579 6.87 -11.85 16.67
N PRO A 580 7.93 -12.13 15.88
CA PRO A 580 7.80 -12.78 14.58
C PRO A 580 7.01 -14.09 14.60
N ARG A 581 7.31 -14.99 15.55
CA ARG A 581 6.62 -16.27 15.69
C ARG A 581 5.14 -16.08 16.07
N TYR A 582 4.88 -15.22 17.06
CA TYR A 582 3.52 -14.93 17.51
C TYR A 582 2.67 -14.29 16.40
N ALA A 583 3.25 -13.37 15.63
CA ALA A 583 2.61 -12.75 14.48
C ALA A 583 2.38 -13.75 13.34
N ALA A 584 3.32 -14.64 13.04
CA ALA A 584 3.14 -15.69 12.05
C ALA A 584 2.00 -16.64 12.41
N ASP A 585 1.87 -17.01 13.70
CA ASP A 585 0.78 -17.85 14.18
C ASP A 585 -0.58 -17.13 14.10
N ARG A 586 -0.61 -15.83 14.47
CA ARG A 586 -1.80 -14.98 14.35
C ARG A 586 -2.25 -14.81 12.90
N ALA A 587 -1.31 -14.60 11.99
CA ALA A 587 -1.57 -14.52 10.56
C ALA A 587 -2.08 -15.85 10.01
N ALA A 588 -1.48 -16.97 10.44
CA ALA A 588 -1.89 -18.30 10.02
C ALA A 588 -3.33 -18.62 10.42
N GLN A 589 -3.73 -18.22 11.63
CA GLN A 589 -5.12 -18.32 12.08
C GLN A 589 -6.05 -17.54 11.16
N LEU A 590 -5.75 -16.26 10.90
CA LEU A 590 -6.61 -15.40 10.09
C LEU A 590 -6.68 -15.86 8.62
N ILE A 591 -5.56 -16.30 8.04
CA ILE A 591 -5.55 -16.88 6.69
C ILE A 591 -6.42 -18.14 6.64
N ALA A 592 -6.29 -19.05 7.61
CA ALA A 592 -7.12 -20.25 7.66
C ALA A 592 -8.63 -19.92 7.78
N GLU A 593 -8.99 -18.99 8.65
CA GLU A 593 -10.38 -18.56 8.87
C GLU A 593 -10.99 -17.86 7.63
N ILE A 594 -10.20 -17.06 6.92
CA ILE A 594 -10.69 -16.20 5.82
C ILE A 594 -10.64 -16.92 4.48
N SER A 595 -9.55 -17.61 4.16
CA SER A 595 -9.34 -18.22 2.84
C SER A 595 -9.63 -19.73 2.82
N GLY A 596 -9.99 -20.34 3.95
CA GLY A 596 -10.19 -21.79 4.06
C GLY A 596 -8.90 -22.61 3.93
N ALA A 597 -7.74 -21.97 4.16
CA ALA A 597 -6.45 -22.61 3.99
C ALA A 597 -6.19 -23.68 5.06
N TRP A 598 -5.40 -24.68 4.69
CA TRP A 598 -4.85 -25.68 5.60
C TRP A 598 -3.44 -25.29 5.99
N VAL A 599 -3.19 -25.17 7.29
CA VAL A 599 -1.90 -24.77 7.83
C VAL A 599 -1.06 -26.00 8.13
N ALA A 600 0.14 -26.10 7.57
CA ALA A 600 1.04 -27.19 7.92
C ALA A 600 1.50 -27.12 9.39
N ARG A 601 1.80 -28.29 9.96
CA ARG A 601 2.29 -28.46 11.32
C ARG A 601 3.61 -27.76 11.56
N GLY A 602 3.64 -26.98 12.63
CA GLY A 602 4.82 -26.29 13.10
C GLY A 602 5.26 -25.16 12.18
N ILE A 603 6.47 -24.68 12.44
CA ILE A 603 7.05 -23.49 11.82
C ILE A 603 8.52 -23.76 11.57
N VAL A 604 9.08 -23.18 10.51
CA VAL A 604 10.54 -23.08 10.37
C VAL A 604 10.97 -21.82 11.09
N ASP A 605 11.83 -21.95 12.09
CA ASP A 605 12.33 -20.83 12.92
C ASP A 605 13.80 -21.08 13.20
N ASN A 606 14.67 -20.15 12.79
CA ASN A 606 16.12 -20.31 12.95
C ASN A 606 16.61 -19.97 14.38
N ASP A 607 15.77 -19.32 15.19
CA ASP A 607 16.11 -18.92 16.57
C ASP A 607 14.85 -19.05 17.45
N PRO A 608 14.41 -20.27 17.79
CA PRO A 608 13.13 -20.51 18.47
C PRO A 608 13.18 -20.29 20.00
N GLU A 609 14.37 -20.37 20.60
CA GLU A 609 14.55 -20.40 22.06
C GLU A 609 14.38 -19.01 22.70
N PRO A 610 13.47 -18.83 23.68
CA PRO A 610 13.25 -17.54 24.32
C PRO A 610 14.53 -16.90 24.86
N LYS A 611 14.72 -15.61 24.58
CA LYS A 611 15.87 -14.85 25.10
C LYS A 611 15.59 -14.32 26.50
N ALA A 612 16.60 -14.36 27.37
CA ALA A 612 16.54 -13.71 28.67
C ALA A 612 16.35 -12.19 28.50
N ARG A 613 15.54 -11.58 29.36
CA ARG A 613 15.34 -10.12 29.38
C ARG A 613 16.67 -9.43 29.68
N ARG A 614 16.91 -8.31 29.00
CA ARG A 614 18.05 -7.44 29.31
C ARG A 614 17.85 -6.84 30.70
N VAL A 615 18.88 -6.90 31.53
CA VAL A 615 18.85 -6.34 32.88
C VAL A 615 19.68 -5.07 32.93
N VAL A 616 19.07 -3.97 33.36
CA VAL A 616 19.71 -2.67 33.56
C VAL A 616 19.76 -2.38 35.05
N ARG A 617 20.90 -1.83 35.51
CA ARG A 617 21.15 -1.49 36.91
C ARG A 617 21.49 -0.02 37.07
N GLY A 618 21.07 0.57 38.18
CA GLY A 618 21.41 1.95 38.51
C GLY A 618 21.33 2.24 40.00
N ASP A 619 21.75 3.45 40.37
CA ASP A 619 21.78 3.92 41.75
C ASP A 619 20.58 4.83 42.02
N VAL A 620 19.85 4.59 43.12
CA VAL A 620 18.64 5.35 43.45
C VAL A 620 18.95 6.82 43.66
N ALA A 621 20.02 7.14 44.40
CA ALA A 621 20.39 8.53 44.70
C ALA A 621 20.85 9.31 43.47
N ARG A 622 21.48 8.64 42.50
CA ARG A 622 21.84 9.21 41.20
C ARG A 622 20.60 9.47 40.35
N THR A 623 19.66 8.53 40.29
CA THR A 623 18.40 8.72 39.54
C THR A 623 17.57 9.85 40.15
N GLU A 624 17.42 9.90 41.47
CA GLU A 624 16.74 11.00 42.17
C GLU A 624 17.41 12.35 41.87
N ARG A 625 18.75 12.41 41.90
CA ARG A 625 19.48 13.65 41.57
C ARG A 625 19.26 14.09 40.13
N LEU A 626 19.19 13.15 39.20
CA LEU A 626 18.95 13.42 37.78
C LEU A 626 17.54 13.95 37.54
N LEU A 627 16.54 13.29 38.12
CA LEU A 627 15.12 13.60 37.88
C LEU A 627 14.57 14.71 38.78
N GLY A 628 15.15 14.92 39.95
CA GLY A 628 14.70 15.91 40.92
C GLY A 628 13.43 15.54 41.68
N ILE A 629 13.01 14.27 41.64
CA ILE A 629 11.86 13.73 42.37
C ILE A 629 12.33 12.69 43.40
N PRO A 630 11.71 12.60 44.60
CA PRO A 630 12.05 11.59 45.59
C PRO A 630 11.81 10.17 45.04
N LEU A 631 12.79 9.27 45.20
CA LEU A 631 12.70 7.90 44.72
C LEU A 631 13.19 6.88 45.73
N ASP A 632 12.49 5.74 45.76
CA ASP A 632 12.96 4.47 46.31
C ASP A 632 12.62 3.34 45.32
N VAL A 633 13.11 2.13 45.57
CA VAL A 633 12.84 0.97 44.69
C VAL A 633 11.34 0.65 44.60
N GLY A 634 10.58 0.91 45.67
CA GLY A 634 9.12 0.74 45.68
C GLY A 634 8.44 1.66 44.67
N ARG A 635 8.77 2.96 44.71
CA ARG A 635 8.25 3.98 43.80
C ARG A 635 8.69 3.76 42.36
N ILE A 636 9.92 3.32 42.14
CA ILE A 636 10.41 2.89 40.81
C ILE A 636 9.53 1.74 40.29
N GLY A 637 9.25 0.74 41.14
CA GLY A 637 8.37 -0.37 40.81
C GLY A 637 6.93 0.05 40.49
N GLU A 638 6.35 0.99 41.24
CA GLU A 638 5.01 1.53 40.96
C GLU A 638 4.91 2.19 39.58
N LEU A 639 5.96 2.90 39.16
CA LEU A 639 5.98 3.63 37.90
C LEU A 639 6.27 2.72 36.70
N LEU A 640 7.15 1.72 36.86
CA LEU A 640 7.64 0.91 35.74
C LEU A 640 6.88 -0.40 35.52
N ARG A 641 6.30 -1.02 36.55
CA ARG A 641 5.56 -2.29 36.39
C ARG A 641 4.36 -2.20 35.44
N PRO A 642 3.56 -1.10 35.41
CA PRO A 642 2.49 -0.95 34.42
C PRO A 642 2.99 -0.96 32.97
N LEU A 643 4.26 -0.58 32.75
CA LEU A 643 4.95 -0.62 31.46
C LEU A 643 5.64 -1.98 31.18
N GLU A 644 5.25 -3.04 31.91
CA GLU A 644 5.78 -4.41 31.79
C GLU A 644 7.26 -4.62 32.20
N PHE A 645 7.90 -3.61 32.83
CA PHE A 645 9.22 -3.78 33.43
C PHE A 645 9.13 -4.60 34.71
N GLU A 646 10.10 -5.49 34.90
CA GLU A 646 10.25 -6.25 36.15
C GLU A 646 11.30 -5.56 37.01
N VAL A 647 10.89 -5.12 38.20
CA VAL A 647 11.77 -4.42 39.15
C VAL A 647 12.06 -5.35 40.31
N ALA A 648 13.35 -5.63 40.56
CA ALA A 648 13.79 -6.45 41.67
C ALA A 648 13.40 -5.85 43.03
N GLU A 649 13.32 -6.69 44.06
CA GLU A 649 13.08 -6.22 45.42
C GLU A 649 14.24 -5.34 45.92
N ALA A 650 13.90 -4.40 46.81
CA ALA A 650 14.90 -3.53 47.41
C ALA A 650 15.90 -4.36 48.25
N ASP A 651 17.17 -4.02 48.14
CA ASP A 651 18.22 -4.54 49.01
C ASP A 651 18.90 -3.39 49.78
N GLU A 652 19.89 -3.72 50.61
CA GLU A 652 20.64 -2.73 51.41
C GLU A 652 21.67 -1.94 50.57
N SER A 653 21.79 -2.19 49.26
CA SER A 653 22.84 -1.60 48.42
C SER A 653 22.53 -0.17 47.98
N GLY A 654 21.26 0.26 48.03
CA GLY A 654 20.82 1.54 47.47
C GLY A 654 20.75 1.57 45.94
N THR A 655 20.81 0.40 45.30
CA THR A 655 20.70 0.25 43.84
C THR A 655 19.34 -0.32 43.45
N TRP A 656 18.99 -0.19 42.18
CA TRP A 656 17.84 -0.83 41.57
C TRP A 656 18.31 -1.72 40.41
N GLU A 657 17.58 -2.80 40.20
CA GLU A 657 17.75 -3.72 39.07
C GLU A 657 16.41 -3.87 38.35
N VAL A 658 16.43 -3.65 37.03
CA VAL A 658 15.23 -3.66 36.19
C VAL A 658 15.46 -4.57 34.99
N ALA A 659 14.61 -5.60 34.84
CA ALA A 659 14.56 -6.39 33.62
C ALA A 659 13.62 -5.74 32.59
N VAL A 660 14.20 -5.37 31.46
CA VAL A 660 13.55 -4.63 30.37
C VAL A 660 12.63 -5.56 29.57
N PRO A 661 11.37 -5.18 29.30
CA PRO A 661 10.49 -5.98 28.47
C PRO A 661 11.05 -6.06 27.03
N PRO A 662 10.88 -7.20 26.33
CA PRO A 662 11.59 -7.49 25.08
C PRO A 662 11.31 -6.47 23.96
N HIS A 663 10.12 -5.86 23.97
CA HIS A 663 9.71 -4.87 22.97
C HIS A 663 10.36 -3.50 23.13
N ARG A 664 10.98 -3.20 24.29
CA ARG A 664 11.67 -1.93 24.55
C ARG A 664 13.13 -2.01 24.14
N LEU A 665 13.37 -1.88 22.84
CA LEU A 665 14.70 -1.96 22.24
C LEU A 665 15.58 -0.75 22.59
N ASP A 666 14.97 0.38 22.94
CA ASP A 666 15.59 1.65 23.28
C ASP A 666 16.18 1.72 24.69
N VAL A 667 15.73 0.87 25.63
CA VAL A 667 16.17 0.92 27.03
C VAL A 667 17.37 0.01 27.26
N VAL A 668 18.58 0.57 27.16
CA VAL A 668 19.85 -0.18 27.26
C VAL A 668 20.73 0.24 28.43
N GLU A 669 20.53 1.45 28.95
CA GLU A 669 21.32 2.06 30.01
C GLU A 669 20.46 2.63 31.14
N ALA A 670 21.11 2.98 32.26
CA ALA A 670 20.41 3.45 33.45
C ALA A 670 19.66 4.78 33.24
N VAL A 671 20.14 5.61 32.30
CA VAL A 671 19.50 6.89 31.95
C VAL A 671 18.20 6.68 31.17
N ASP A 672 18.08 5.61 30.39
CA ASP A 672 16.86 5.28 29.65
C ASP A 672 15.76 4.83 30.62
N VAL A 673 16.14 4.05 31.65
CA VAL A 673 15.21 3.72 32.75
C VAL A 673 14.80 4.98 33.51
N ALA A 674 15.72 5.93 33.72
CA ALA A 674 15.38 7.21 34.35
C ALA A 674 14.41 8.04 33.50
N GLU A 675 14.55 8.03 32.17
CA GLU A 675 13.60 8.64 31.25
C GLU A 675 12.20 8.00 31.39
N GLU A 676 12.12 6.67 31.46
CA GLU A 676 10.85 5.97 31.67
C GLU A 676 10.20 6.28 33.01
N ILE A 677 10.99 6.41 34.08
CA ILE A 677 10.51 6.86 35.39
C ILE A 677 9.93 8.27 35.28
N ALA A 678 10.63 9.20 34.62
CA ALA A 678 10.16 10.58 34.43
C ALA A 678 8.87 10.63 33.60
N ARG A 679 8.78 9.79 32.56
CA ARG A 679 7.63 9.72 31.64
C ARG A 679 6.40 9.13 32.31
N ALA A 680 6.56 8.05 33.05
CA ALA A 680 5.50 7.44 33.86
C ALA A 680 5.06 8.36 35.01
N HIS A 681 6.00 9.11 35.60
CA HIS A 681 5.68 10.12 36.61
C HIS A 681 4.89 11.31 36.02
N GLY A 682 5.21 11.70 34.78
CA GLY A 682 4.66 12.87 34.12
C GLY A 682 5.59 14.08 34.27
N TYR A 683 6.12 14.58 33.15
CA TYR A 683 7.12 15.65 33.15
C TYR A 683 6.60 16.94 33.79
N ALA A 684 5.30 17.24 33.61
CA ALA A 684 4.65 18.42 34.20
C ALA A 684 4.60 18.40 35.74
N LEU A 685 4.75 17.23 36.36
CA LEU A 685 4.75 17.07 37.82
C LEU A 685 6.13 17.22 38.44
N ILE A 686 7.20 17.26 37.62
CA ILE A 686 8.58 17.44 38.10
C ILE A 686 8.79 18.90 38.51
N PRO A 687 9.16 19.19 39.78
CA PRO A 687 9.32 20.56 40.25
C PRO A 687 10.49 21.28 39.56
N GLY A 688 10.21 22.43 38.92
CA GLY A 688 11.26 23.29 38.37
C GLY A 688 12.18 23.84 39.46
N ARG A 689 13.50 23.67 39.28
CA ARG A 689 14.53 24.21 40.19
C ARG A 689 15.58 24.98 39.40
N LEU A 690 15.97 26.16 39.90
CA LEU A 690 17.07 26.92 39.31
C LEU A 690 18.40 26.18 39.53
N PRO A 691 19.25 26.05 38.48
CA PRO A 691 20.58 25.47 38.63
C PRO A 691 21.40 26.24 39.66
N ARG A 692 22.02 25.52 40.62
CA ARG A 692 22.98 26.10 41.56
C ARG A 692 24.37 25.93 41.00
N ALA A 693 24.90 26.98 40.38
CA ALA A 693 26.28 27.03 39.91
C ALA A 693 27.00 28.22 40.56
N ALA A 694 28.30 28.08 40.82
CA ALA A 694 29.14 29.22 41.13
C ALA A 694 29.18 30.13 39.88
N LEU A 695 28.84 31.40 40.04
CA LEU A 695 28.96 32.35 38.93
C LEU A 695 30.45 32.47 38.56
N PRO A 696 30.81 32.22 37.28
CA PRO A 696 32.17 32.47 36.86
C PRO A 696 32.50 33.96 36.99
N PRO A 697 33.79 34.32 37.11
CA PRO A 697 34.19 35.73 37.09
C PRO A 697 33.71 36.41 35.82
N TYR A 698 33.47 37.72 35.91
CA TYR A 698 33.03 38.52 34.78
C TYR A 698 33.99 38.36 33.58
N ARG A 699 33.41 38.05 32.42
CA ARG A 699 34.09 38.06 31.14
C ARG A 699 33.46 39.17 30.30
N ALA A 700 34.29 40.07 29.77
CA ALA A 700 33.83 41.12 28.88
C ALA A 700 33.06 40.50 27.69
N ASP A 701 31.93 41.11 27.32
CA ASP A 701 31.12 40.63 26.20
C ASP A 701 31.91 40.81 24.90
N PRO A 702 32.32 39.72 24.21
CA PRO A 702 33.06 39.84 22.96
C PRO A 702 32.25 40.53 21.84
N SER A 703 30.92 40.60 21.99
CA SER A 703 30.01 41.27 21.05
C SER A 703 29.79 42.75 21.36
N GLU A 704 30.33 43.28 22.46
CA GLU A 704 30.06 44.66 22.89
C GLU A 704 30.45 45.68 21.81
N LEU A 705 31.61 45.48 21.17
CA LEU A 705 32.05 46.32 20.06
C LEU A 705 31.07 46.25 18.89
N ARG A 706 30.62 45.04 18.51
CA ARG A 706 29.64 44.85 17.43
C ARG A 706 28.32 45.55 17.74
N HIS A 707 27.81 45.43 18.97
CA HIS A 707 26.61 46.12 19.41
C HIS A 707 26.77 47.64 19.41
N ARG A 708 27.94 48.14 19.83
CA ARG A 708 28.25 49.56 19.78
C ARG A 708 28.27 50.08 18.34
N VAL A 709 28.92 49.35 17.42
CA VAL A 709 28.93 49.69 16.00
C VAL A 709 27.52 49.70 15.42
N ARG A 710 26.71 48.66 15.68
CA ARG A 710 25.29 48.61 15.25
C ARG A 710 24.49 49.82 15.71
N ARG A 711 24.60 50.21 16.98
CA ARG A 711 23.92 51.41 17.53
C ARG A 711 24.38 52.70 16.86
N ILE A 712 25.68 52.83 16.58
CA ILE A 712 26.21 53.98 15.86
C ILE A 712 25.64 54.03 14.45
N MET A 713 25.66 52.92 13.70
CA MET A 713 25.12 52.84 12.35
C MET A 713 23.62 53.15 12.32
N ALA A 714 22.85 52.65 13.27
CA ALA A 714 21.43 52.98 13.42
C ALA A 714 21.22 54.48 13.69
N GLY A 715 22.04 55.10 14.55
CA GLY A 715 22.01 56.55 14.82
C GLY A 715 22.37 57.41 13.61
N LEU A 716 23.09 56.86 12.63
CA LEU A 716 23.40 57.49 11.34
C LEU A 716 22.29 57.29 10.29
N GLY A 717 21.19 56.61 10.63
CA GLY A 717 20.06 56.38 9.74
C GLY A 717 20.19 55.13 8.85
N LEU A 718 21.10 54.21 9.15
CA LEU A 718 21.21 52.92 8.45
C LEU A 718 20.25 51.88 9.07
N SER A 719 19.67 51.04 8.21
CA SER A 719 18.87 49.88 8.61
C SER A 719 19.71 48.61 8.59
N GLU A 720 19.65 47.82 9.66
CA GLU A 720 20.25 46.48 9.66
C GLU A 720 19.40 45.51 8.83
N VAL A 721 20.06 44.71 7.99
CA VAL A 721 19.44 43.65 7.21
C VAL A 721 20.15 42.32 7.50
N VAL A 722 19.39 41.22 7.50
CA VAL A 722 19.92 39.85 7.56
C VAL A 722 19.57 39.18 6.25
N THR A 723 20.58 38.87 5.45
CA THR A 723 20.43 38.25 4.13
C THR A 723 20.72 36.76 4.20
N HIS A 724 20.37 36.01 3.14
CA HIS A 724 20.81 34.64 3.00
C HIS A 724 22.34 34.56 2.95
N ALA A 725 22.90 33.57 3.65
CA ALA A 725 24.34 33.30 3.63
C ALA A 725 24.78 32.59 2.34
N LEU A 726 23.85 31.89 1.70
CA LEU A 726 24.02 31.23 0.40
C LEU A 726 23.32 32.08 -0.65
N ILE A 727 24.01 32.36 -1.76
CA ILE A 727 23.51 33.18 -2.86
C ILE A 727 23.88 32.51 -4.18
N ALA A 728 23.17 32.85 -5.25
CA ALA A 728 23.47 32.34 -6.57
C ALA A 728 24.87 32.78 -7.05
N PRO A 729 25.57 31.98 -7.87
CA PRO A 729 26.82 32.39 -8.52
C PRO A 729 26.70 33.73 -9.26
N GLU A 730 25.54 34.01 -9.86
CA GLU A 730 25.28 35.28 -10.55
C GLU A 730 25.21 36.47 -9.57
N ASP A 731 24.59 36.26 -8.40
CA ASP A 731 24.52 37.30 -7.37
C ASP A 731 25.87 37.53 -6.71
N LEU A 732 26.66 36.47 -6.52
CA LEU A 732 28.04 36.60 -6.07
C LEU A 732 28.89 37.39 -7.08
N SER A 733 28.72 37.11 -8.37
CA SER A 733 29.38 37.85 -9.45
C SER A 733 29.05 39.35 -9.42
N ARG A 734 27.80 39.71 -9.10
CA ARG A 734 27.37 41.12 -8.96
C ARG A 734 28.07 41.86 -7.83
N THR A 735 28.59 41.15 -6.83
CA THR A 735 29.39 41.75 -5.75
C THR A 735 30.86 41.95 -6.14
N GLY A 736 31.28 41.45 -7.31
CA GLY A 736 32.65 41.54 -7.81
C GLY A 736 33.56 40.38 -7.40
N TYR A 737 33.00 39.32 -6.80
CA TYR A 737 33.71 38.08 -6.50
C TYR A 737 33.56 37.08 -7.65
N ASP A 738 34.61 36.32 -7.95
CA ASP A 738 34.59 35.25 -8.94
C ASP A 738 33.94 33.99 -8.33
N PRO A 739 32.80 33.50 -8.86
CA PRO A 739 32.18 32.29 -8.34
C PRO A 739 33.09 31.06 -8.37
N GLU A 740 34.04 31.00 -9.30
CA GLU A 740 34.97 29.88 -9.45
C GLU A 740 36.19 29.96 -8.50
N ASP A 741 36.24 30.96 -7.60
CA ASP A 741 37.29 31.04 -6.59
C ASP A 741 37.28 29.78 -5.70
N PRO A 742 38.38 29.02 -5.62
CA PRO A 742 38.46 27.81 -4.80
C PRO A 742 38.32 28.09 -3.29
N GLY A 743 38.41 29.35 -2.86
CA GLY A 743 38.11 29.79 -1.50
C GLY A 743 36.61 29.89 -1.19
N ILE A 744 35.73 29.78 -2.19
CA ILE A 744 34.28 29.76 -2.00
C ILE A 744 33.83 28.34 -1.65
N VAL A 745 33.10 28.22 -0.55
CA VAL A 745 32.49 26.96 -0.12
C VAL A 745 31.14 26.82 -0.80
N ARG A 746 31.01 25.80 -1.66
CA ARG A 746 29.75 25.46 -2.35
C ARG A 746 28.99 24.37 -1.62
N VAL A 747 27.67 24.46 -1.63
CA VAL A 747 26.79 23.45 -1.05
C VAL A 747 26.55 22.35 -2.07
N ALA A 748 26.84 21.09 -1.68
CA ALA A 748 26.71 19.94 -2.58
C ALA A 748 25.25 19.56 -2.89
N ASN A 749 24.30 19.92 -2.01
CA ASN A 749 22.87 19.66 -2.19
C ASN A 749 22.05 20.89 -1.76
N PRO A 750 22.09 21.98 -2.55
CA PRO A 750 21.44 23.23 -2.19
C PRO A 750 19.91 23.10 -2.33
N LEU A 751 19.16 23.90 -1.57
CA LEU A 751 17.69 23.96 -1.66
C LEU A 751 17.21 24.38 -3.06
N SER A 752 18.02 25.16 -3.77
CA SER A 752 17.79 25.61 -5.14
C SER A 752 19.08 26.19 -5.72
N GLU A 753 19.12 26.45 -7.03
CA GLU A 753 20.22 27.17 -7.69
C GLU A 753 20.47 28.58 -7.12
N ALA A 754 19.47 29.19 -6.46
CA ALA A 754 19.65 30.47 -5.77
C ALA A 754 20.48 30.39 -4.47
N HIS A 755 20.85 29.19 -4.00
CA HIS A 755 21.48 28.94 -2.70
C HIS A 755 22.71 28.01 -2.80
N VAL A 756 23.45 28.07 -3.91
CA VAL A 756 24.61 27.20 -4.20
C VAL A 756 25.83 27.58 -3.36
#